data_AF-A0A1W2TAE0-F1
#
_entry.id   AF-A0A1W2TAE0-F1
#
_cell.length_a   1.000
_cell.length_b   1.000
_cell.length_c   1.000
_cell.angle_alpha   90.00
_cell.angle_beta   90.00
_cell.angle_gamma   90.00
#
_symmetry.space_group_name_H-M   'P 1'
#
loop_
_entity.id
_entity.type
_entity.pdbx_description
1 polymer ?
#
loop_
_entity_poly.entity_id
_entity_poly.type
_entity_poly.pdbx_seq_one_letter_code
_entity_poly.pdbx_strand_id
1 'polypeptide(L)'
;MMSAQLQQPSNLTASAQGARAPDASEPDAHASTNGATVPPLANRVAQSLSPYVRARSNSPVAWQLLDDEAVSRAKSENKLIFLSIGFLASHHCHLAHLESFSDPTLASLLNEHFIPIVLDREENPHHDYIYMNYNESLNSVGGWPLNVFLTPNLEPVFSGTYWAPPGATSSPSDINQPEGGRPLDWLTVVRKVLTSWKDEEPRVREEAQQNCIDLAQVVSEGMIDHPPDGQQTRQDIPAVDYTQDPDGELDLEQIEEAYARIIRTFDRPFGGFGHQDKFLTPSKLSLMLRATHFPPEVQDVAGPTDCTYISDSALHTLRHIVTGAVHDHIGGGFHRHSVTRDWSLPSFEKMLLDNALLLGLFLDAWLLSRGNPFDEFAQTVKEVADYITSETLMSSGGGFFTSEAADSHNKRGDTATRNGAFYLWTRREFDAAVGDENEAEIAATYWDVQTDGNVDPVHDPLDEFLNQNALRITKTYAGLGRQLGIPEREATQRIASAREKLRIYREKERVRPVVDTKIVTAYNGMAIVALSRTSAILLNQDPERAAKYLTAAKNAAQFIKTKLWDSGRRVLYRAYCDGRLATNGFAEDYAYLIEGLLELYEVTADESWLKWADELQSAQIDRFYDDAPSAATGANAKCGGFYSSTRDAPHTILRVKEGIDGSQPSVNSVSVSNLFRLGALLNDNKYTYLAKASVNAFSIEILEHPNLFPGLLCGIIPWRLGGRHWVSVNDDEVAKSLFHKAPRAALSTLRYHDPRNSDSWLMRRDPSLRLGEAGIYIQDKQNPNMYRKITPNDTLWTRNLTVASEAIGTISLPWPPQHM
;
A
#
# COMPACT_ATOMS: atom_id res chain seq x y z
N MET A 1 -7.91 29.37 -8.96
CA MET A 1 -7.31 30.67 -8.58
C MET A 1 -7.47 31.02 -7.09
N MET A 2 -8.42 30.41 -6.38
CA MET A 2 -8.56 30.53 -4.92
C MET A 2 -7.33 29.98 -4.15
N SER A 3 -6.75 28.86 -4.58
CA SER A 3 -5.50 28.31 -4.00
C SER A 3 -4.30 29.26 -4.13
N ALA A 4 -4.15 29.91 -5.29
CA ALA A 4 -3.11 30.93 -5.52
C ALA A 4 -3.32 32.18 -4.65
N GLN A 5 -4.57 32.57 -4.37
CA GLN A 5 -4.88 33.69 -3.46
C GLN A 5 -4.68 33.35 -1.98
N LEU A 6 -4.75 32.07 -1.60
CA LEU A 6 -4.46 31.61 -0.24
C LEU A 6 -2.96 31.63 0.10
N GLN A 7 -2.09 31.53 -0.92
CA GLN A 7 -0.62 31.49 -0.81
C GLN A 7 0.07 32.87 -0.86
N GLN A 8 -0.64 33.97 -1.12
CA GLN A 8 -0.02 35.32 -1.16
C GLN A 8 -0.08 36.04 0.20
N PRO A 9 1.00 36.73 0.62
CA PRO A 9 0.99 37.53 1.83
C PRO A 9 0.06 38.75 1.69
N SER A 10 -0.78 38.97 2.69
CA SER A 10 -1.76 40.05 2.73
C SER A 10 -1.11 41.42 2.89
N ASN A 11 -1.12 42.25 1.83
CA ASN A 11 -0.84 43.68 1.94
C ASN A 11 -2.15 44.45 2.20
N LEU A 12 -2.47 44.67 3.48
CA LEU A 12 -3.50 45.62 3.89
C LEU A 12 -2.87 47.01 4.08
N THR A 13 -3.14 47.93 3.16
CA THR A 13 -2.99 49.36 3.42
C THR A 13 -4.36 50.02 3.37
N ALA A 14 -4.73 50.64 4.48
CA ALA A 14 -5.98 51.36 4.67
C ALA A 14 -5.94 52.70 3.93
N SER A 15 -7.06 53.09 3.31
CA SER A 15 -7.41 54.50 3.18
C SER A 15 -8.91 54.67 3.39
N ALA A 16 -9.24 55.50 4.37
CA ALA A 16 -10.60 55.94 4.67
C ALA A 16 -10.83 57.28 3.99
N GLN A 17 -11.99 57.47 3.38
CA GLN A 17 -12.65 58.77 3.25
C GLN A 17 -14.14 58.56 2.93
N GLY A 18 -14.99 59.24 3.68
CA GLY A 18 -16.44 59.01 3.70
C GLY A 18 -17.26 59.87 2.75
N ALA A 19 -18.53 59.52 2.64
CA ALA A 19 -19.62 60.38 2.21
C ALA A 19 -20.93 59.87 2.85
N ARG A 20 -21.86 60.79 3.14
CA ARG A 20 -23.05 60.59 3.98
C ARG A 20 -24.34 60.71 3.14
N ALA A 21 -25.32 59.84 3.47
CA ALA A 21 -26.80 59.95 3.33
C ALA A 21 -27.45 59.75 1.93
N PRO A 22 -28.77 59.41 1.80
CA PRO A 22 -29.80 59.26 2.84
C PRO A 22 -30.73 58.01 2.76
N ASP A 23 -31.53 57.90 3.82
CA ASP A 23 -32.74 57.12 4.14
C ASP A 23 -33.68 56.70 2.98
N ALA A 24 -34.11 55.44 2.95
CA ALA A 24 -35.32 54.97 2.25
C ALA A 24 -35.82 53.62 2.82
N SER A 25 -37.10 53.63 3.21
CA SER A 25 -37.91 52.62 3.90
C SER A 25 -38.10 51.28 3.18
N GLU A 26 -38.09 50.20 3.99
CA GLU A 26 -38.56 48.85 3.67
C GLU A 26 -40.04 48.78 3.22
N PRO A 27 -40.43 47.67 2.57
CA PRO A 27 -41.68 47.02 2.93
C PRO A 27 -41.49 45.54 3.32
N ASP A 28 -42.05 45.22 4.48
CA ASP A 28 -42.29 43.89 5.04
C ASP A 28 -42.86 42.87 4.05
N ALA A 29 -42.21 41.71 4.00
CA ALA A 29 -42.84 40.45 3.60
C ALA A 29 -42.31 39.29 4.45
N HIS A 30 -42.54 39.36 5.76
CA HIS A 30 -42.42 38.20 6.65
C HIS A 30 -43.54 37.19 6.37
N ALA A 31 -43.28 36.24 5.47
CA ALA A 31 -43.97 34.96 5.48
C ALA A 31 -43.33 34.08 6.57
N SER A 32 -44.04 33.91 7.68
CA SER A 32 -43.67 33.04 8.79
C SER A 32 -43.78 31.57 8.40
N THR A 33 -42.70 30.99 7.89
CA THR A 33 -42.49 29.54 7.98
C THR A 33 -41.94 29.21 9.36
N ASN A 34 -42.70 28.45 10.15
CA ASN A 34 -42.28 27.89 11.43
C ASN A 34 -40.90 27.23 11.30
N GLY A 35 -39.86 27.96 11.72
CA GLY A 35 -38.50 27.44 11.76
C GLY A 35 -38.37 26.45 12.91
N ALA A 36 -38.51 25.16 12.61
CA ALA A 36 -37.93 24.15 13.49
C ALA A 36 -36.41 24.39 13.50
N THR A 37 -35.91 25.02 14.55
CA THR A 37 -34.47 25.22 14.77
C THR A 37 -33.78 23.87 14.74
N VAL A 38 -32.92 23.64 13.75
CA VAL A 38 -32.12 22.41 13.65
C VAL A 38 -31.27 22.30 14.92
N PRO A 39 -31.31 21.17 15.65
CA PRO A 39 -30.58 21.04 16.90
C PRO A 39 -29.06 21.18 16.66
N PRO A 40 -28.30 21.73 17.62
CA PRO A 40 -26.83 21.77 17.52
C PRO A 40 -26.24 20.39 17.21
N LEU A 41 -25.08 20.36 16.54
CA LEU A 41 -24.37 19.10 16.26
C LEU A 41 -23.97 18.41 17.57
N ALA A 42 -24.30 17.13 17.68
CA ALA A 42 -23.78 16.25 18.72
C ALA A 42 -22.73 15.32 18.11
N ASN A 43 -21.68 15.01 18.86
CA ASN A 43 -20.65 14.08 18.38
C ASN A 43 -21.23 12.66 18.23
N ARG A 44 -21.10 12.06 17.03
CA ARG A 44 -21.69 10.76 16.66
C ARG A 44 -20.66 9.63 16.57
N VAL A 45 -19.37 9.90 16.76
CA VAL A 45 -18.29 8.92 16.47
C VAL A 45 -18.33 7.65 17.33
N ALA A 46 -18.98 7.69 18.50
CA ALA A 46 -19.22 6.52 19.34
C ALA A 46 -20.07 5.44 18.66
N GLN A 47 -20.77 5.77 17.58
CA GLN A 47 -21.55 4.84 16.76
C GLN A 47 -20.67 4.00 15.81
N SER A 48 -19.42 4.40 15.56
CA SER A 48 -18.51 3.70 14.65
C SER A 48 -17.82 2.51 15.31
N LEU A 49 -17.57 1.45 14.53
CA LEU A 49 -16.72 0.33 14.93
C LEU A 49 -15.21 0.60 14.69
N SER A 50 -14.85 1.66 13.96
CA SER A 50 -13.45 2.08 13.77
C SER A 50 -12.82 2.55 15.08
N PRO A 51 -11.67 1.99 15.50
CA PRO A 51 -10.88 2.53 16.60
C PRO A 51 -10.42 3.97 16.35
N TYR A 52 -10.01 4.30 15.12
CA TYR A 52 -9.58 5.65 14.74
C TYR A 52 -10.69 6.69 14.92
N VAL A 53 -11.90 6.39 14.43
CA VAL A 53 -13.05 7.29 14.54
C VAL A 53 -13.47 7.43 16.01
N ARG A 54 -13.59 6.32 16.76
CA ARG A 54 -13.98 6.36 18.18
C ARG A 54 -12.99 7.09 19.06
N ALA A 55 -11.71 7.12 18.71
CA ALA A 55 -10.70 7.87 19.45
C ALA A 55 -11.03 9.38 19.57
N ARG A 56 -11.96 9.89 18.74
CA ARG A 56 -12.43 11.28 18.76
C ARG A 56 -13.65 11.54 19.64
N SER A 57 -14.10 10.56 20.43
CA SER A 57 -15.32 10.68 21.27
C SER A 57 -15.26 11.83 22.27
N ASN A 58 -14.07 12.17 22.77
CA ASN A 58 -13.85 13.26 23.73
C ASN A 58 -13.44 14.58 23.06
N SER A 59 -13.43 14.66 21.73
CA SER A 59 -13.07 15.88 21.01
C SER A 59 -14.13 16.97 21.23
N PRO A 60 -13.74 18.25 21.36
CA PRO A 60 -14.69 19.36 21.37
C PRO A 60 -15.34 19.60 19.99
N VAL A 61 -14.74 19.09 18.90
CA VAL A 61 -15.39 19.06 17.59
C VAL A 61 -16.51 18.00 17.62
N ALA A 62 -17.71 18.40 17.21
CA ALA A 62 -18.89 17.56 17.11
C ALA A 62 -18.82 16.69 15.86
N TRP A 63 -17.85 15.77 15.82
CA TRP A 63 -17.59 14.89 14.68
C TRP A 63 -18.81 14.05 14.28
N GLN A 64 -19.05 14.00 12.98
CA GLN A 64 -20.10 13.22 12.32
C GLN A 64 -19.48 12.02 11.58
N LEU A 65 -20.31 11.03 11.26
CA LEU A 65 -19.96 9.95 10.33
C LEU A 65 -20.29 10.39 8.90
N LEU A 66 -19.63 9.79 7.91
CA LEU A 66 -20.02 9.97 6.50
C LEU A 66 -21.23 9.08 6.20
N ASP A 67 -22.42 9.66 6.32
CA ASP A 67 -23.70 8.98 6.07
C ASP A 67 -24.76 9.93 5.50
N ASP A 68 -25.92 9.36 5.14
CA ASP A 68 -27.07 10.11 4.61
C ASP A 68 -27.52 11.24 5.55
N GLU A 69 -27.40 11.06 6.87
CA GLU A 69 -27.78 12.08 7.85
C GLU A 69 -26.85 13.29 7.75
N ALA A 70 -25.53 13.08 7.77
CA ALA A 70 -24.55 14.17 7.68
C ALA A 70 -24.63 14.90 6.33
N VAL A 71 -24.74 14.16 5.22
CA VAL A 71 -24.81 14.74 3.86
C VAL A 71 -26.13 15.48 3.65
N SER A 72 -27.26 14.91 4.07
CA SER A 72 -28.57 15.58 3.97
C SER A 72 -28.61 16.85 4.81
N ARG A 73 -27.99 16.82 5.99
CA ARG A 73 -27.88 17.98 6.88
C ARG A 73 -27.02 19.08 6.27
N ALA A 74 -25.88 18.75 5.66
CA ALA A 74 -25.06 19.70 4.91
C ALA A 74 -25.86 20.41 3.82
N LYS A 75 -26.69 19.66 3.08
CA LYS A 75 -27.59 20.19 2.05
C LYS A 75 -28.70 21.07 2.63
N SER A 76 -29.37 20.65 3.70
CA SER A 76 -30.48 21.40 4.29
C SER A 76 -30.02 22.70 4.97
N GLU A 77 -28.85 22.69 5.59
CA GLU A 77 -28.28 23.87 6.27
C GLU A 77 -27.43 24.74 5.33
N ASN A 78 -27.22 24.32 4.07
CA ASN A 78 -26.30 24.93 3.12
C ASN A 78 -24.89 25.17 3.68
N LYS A 79 -24.36 24.17 4.38
CA LYS A 79 -23.04 24.21 5.03
C LYS A 79 -22.03 23.36 4.28
N LEU A 80 -20.80 23.86 4.18
CA LEU A 80 -19.66 23.05 3.74
C LEU A 80 -19.44 21.88 4.70
N ILE A 81 -18.96 20.77 4.15
CA ILE A 81 -18.47 19.63 4.90
C ILE A 81 -16.98 19.86 5.15
N PHE A 82 -16.54 19.63 6.39
CA PHE A 82 -15.12 19.55 6.72
C PHE A 82 -14.79 18.07 6.94
N LEU A 83 -14.12 17.44 5.96
CA LEU A 83 -13.75 16.04 5.99
C LEU A 83 -12.29 15.89 6.45
N SER A 84 -12.07 15.13 7.52
CA SER A 84 -10.74 14.76 8.01
C SER A 84 -10.54 13.25 7.88
N ILE A 85 -9.55 12.84 7.07
CA ILE A 85 -9.25 11.44 6.76
C ILE A 85 -7.91 11.04 7.41
N GLY A 86 -7.87 9.87 8.05
CA GLY A 86 -6.65 9.31 8.62
C GLY A 86 -6.80 7.88 9.08
N PHE A 87 -5.88 7.41 9.91
CA PHE A 87 -5.86 6.06 10.48
C PHE A 87 -5.19 6.07 11.87
N LEU A 88 -5.42 5.03 12.67
CA LEU A 88 -5.05 5.01 14.08
C LEU A 88 -3.54 5.12 14.32
N ALA A 89 -2.74 4.43 13.51
CA ALA A 89 -1.30 4.34 13.74
C ALA A 89 -0.53 5.64 13.43
N SER A 90 -1.13 6.57 12.68
CA SER A 90 -0.46 7.77 12.18
C SER A 90 -0.11 8.77 13.28
N HIS A 91 1.18 9.11 13.38
CA HIS A 91 1.67 10.16 14.30
C HIS A 91 1.01 11.52 14.02
N HIS A 92 1.07 12.01 12.78
CA HIS A 92 0.53 13.31 12.42
C HIS A 92 -1.00 13.41 12.62
N CYS A 93 -1.75 12.32 12.44
CA CYS A 93 -3.19 12.31 12.74
C CYS A 93 -3.47 12.46 14.24
N HIS A 94 -2.61 11.91 15.08
CA HIS A 94 -2.69 12.05 16.52
C HIS A 94 -2.33 13.49 16.93
N LEU A 95 -1.22 14.01 16.40
CA LEU A 95 -0.75 15.37 16.66
C LEU A 95 -1.82 16.42 16.31
N ALA A 96 -2.42 16.32 15.12
CA ALA A 96 -3.50 17.23 14.70
C ALA A 96 -4.70 17.19 15.66
N HIS A 97 -5.01 16.04 16.23
CA HIS A 97 -6.09 15.93 17.22
C HIS A 97 -5.74 16.60 18.55
N LEU A 98 -4.54 16.38 19.05
CA LEU A 98 -4.09 16.93 20.33
C LEU A 98 -3.91 18.45 20.25
N GLU A 99 -3.32 18.95 19.17
CA GLU A 99 -2.91 20.36 19.09
C GLU A 99 -3.94 21.26 18.41
N SER A 100 -4.63 20.75 17.38
CA SER A 100 -5.54 21.56 16.56
C SER A 100 -6.99 21.32 16.94
N PHE A 101 -7.47 20.07 16.82
CA PHE A 101 -8.90 19.77 17.06
C PHE A 101 -9.32 19.72 18.53
N SER A 102 -8.38 19.96 19.45
CA SER A 102 -8.66 20.18 20.88
C SER A 102 -8.73 21.68 21.23
N ASP A 103 -8.35 22.59 20.32
CA ASP A 103 -8.50 24.02 20.53
C ASP A 103 -10.00 24.43 20.55
N PRO A 104 -10.51 25.05 21.63
CA PRO A 104 -11.92 25.40 21.74
C PRO A 104 -12.39 26.40 20.67
N THR A 105 -11.50 27.28 20.20
CA THR A 105 -11.85 28.31 19.22
C THR A 105 -12.08 27.68 17.84
N LEU A 106 -11.14 26.84 17.40
CA LEU A 106 -11.26 26.09 16.16
C LEU A 106 -12.46 25.14 16.21
N ALA A 107 -12.64 24.42 17.32
CA ALA A 107 -13.76 23.50 17.47
C ALA A 107 -15.12 24.21 17.40
N SER A 108 -15.26 25.38 18.03
CA SER A 108 -16.49 26.19 17.93
C SER A 108 -16.76 26.62 16.50
N LEU A 109 -15.75 27.09 15.76
CA LEU A 109 -15.90 27.50 14.36
C LEU A 109 -16.33 26.34 13.46
N LEU A 110 -15.72 25.16 13.65
CA LEU A 110 -16.08 23.96 12.89
C LEU A 110 -17.52 23.52 13.20
N ASN A 111 -17.91 23.50 14.47
CA ASN A 111 -19.25 23.07 14.89
C ASN A 111 -20.36 24.04 14.44
N GLU A 112 -20.08 25.34 14.38
CA GLU A 112 -21.08 26.34 14.03
C GLU A 112 -21.29 26.44 12.52
N HIS A 113 -20.22 26.35 11.74
CA HIS A 113 -20.24 26.73 10.32
C HIS A 113 -20.06 25.57 9.33
N PHE A 114 -19.66 24.38 9.80
CA PHE A 114 -19.41 23.22 8.94
C PHE A 114 -20.20 22.00 9.43
N ILE A 115 -20.24 20.97 8.60
CA ILE A 115 -20.54 19.59 9.02
C ILE A 115 -19.18 18.85 9.12
N PRO A 116 -18.57 18.75 10.32
CA PRO A 116 -17.28 18.09 10.48
C PRO A 116 -17.44 16.57 10.45
N ILE A 117 -16.80 15.90 9.50
CA ILE A 117 -16.81 14.45 9.30
C ILE A 117 -15.40 13.92 9.52
N VAL A 118 -15.29 12.83 10.29
CA VAL A 118 -14.03 12.07 10.44
C VAL A 118 -14.15 10.73 9.73
N LEU A 119 -13.12 10.34 8.98
CA LEU A 119 -13.13 9.15 8.16
C LEU A 119 -11.86 8.32 8.35
N ASP A 120 -12.03 7.01 8.55
CA ASP A 120 -10.93 6.06 8.57
C ASP A 120 -10.60 5.59 7.15
N ARG A 121 -9.38 5.87 6.67
CA ARG A 121 -8.93 5.46 5.33
C ARG A 121 -8.88 3.95 5.17
N GLU A 122 -8.64 3.20 6.25
CA GLU A 122 -8.58 1.74 6.17
C GLU A 122 -9.96 1.13 6.00
N GLU A 123 -11.03 1.86 6.36
CA GLU A 123 -12.42 1.46 6.09
C GLU A 123 -12.93 2.04 4.76
N ASN A 124 -12.45 3.21 4.35
CA ASN A 124 -12.94 3.95 3.18
C ASN A 124 -11.80 4.40 2.24
N PRO A 125 -11.06 3.45 1.64
CA PRO A 125 -9.87 3.75 0.81
C PRO A 125 -10.20 4.53 -0.46
N HIS A 126 -11.40 4.31 -1.04
CA HIS A 126 -11.83 5.00 -2.26
C HIS A 126 -11.98 6.52 -2.06
N HIS A 127 -12.52 6.96 -0.92
CA HIS A 127 -12.58 8.39 -0.58
C HIS A 127 -11.18 8.95 -0.32
N ASP A 128 -10.35 8.21 0.40
CA ASP A 128 -8.94 8.56 0.63
C ASP A 128 -8.21 8.77 -0.69
N TYR A 129 -8.35 7.85 -1.64
CA TYR A 129 -7.74 7.92 -2.97
C TYR A 129 -8.19 9.16 -3.75
N ILE A 130 -9.51 9.38 -3.87
CA ILE A 130 -10.07 10.51 -4.63
C ILE A 130 -9.56 11.85 -4.07
N TYR A 131 -9.68 12.04 -2.75
CA TYR A 131 -9.33 13.32 -2.15
C TYR A 131 -7.83 13.51 -1.95
N MET A 132 -7.04 12.43 -1.83
CA MET A 132 -5.58 12.51 -1.84
C MET A 132 -5.08 12.98 -3.21
N ASN A 133 -5.60 12.41 -4.30
CA ASN A 133 -5.27 12.85 -5.65
C ASN A 133 -5.67 14.32 -5.88
N TYR A 134 -6.82 14.76 -5.39
CA TYR A 134 -7.19 16.17 -5.41
C TYR A 134 -6.14 17.02 -4.67
N ASN A 135 -5.76 16.63 -3.46
CA ASN A 135 -4.79 17.36 -2.67
C ASN A 135 -3.39 17.40 -3.32
N GLU A 136 -2.92 16.29 -3.87
CA GLU A 136 -1.63 16.22 -4.57
C GLU A 136 -1.64 17.06 -5.85
N SER A 137 -2.74 17.06 -6.61
CA SER A 137 -2.89 17.91 -7.79
C SER A 137 -2.84 19.41 -7.45
N LEU A 138 -3.33 19.78 -6.26
CA LEU A 138 -3.40 21.16 -5.79
C LEU A 138 -2.09 21.65 -5.15
N ASN A 139 -1.49 20.81 -4.31
CA ASN A 139 -0.42 21.20 -3.39
C ASN A 139 0.92 20.50 -3.68
N SER A 140 0.96 19.52 -4.59
CA SER A 140 2.14 18.68 -4.88
C SER A 140 2.73 17.94 -3.67
N VAL A 141 1.95 17.84 -2.59
CA VAL A 141 2.31 17.16 -1.33
C VAL A 141 1.10 16.34 -0.90
N GLY A 142 1.31 15.06 -0.64
CA GLY A 142 0.32 14.15 -0.05
C GLY A 142 0.66 13.81 1.40
N GLY A 143 -0.30 13.27 2.14
CA GLY A 143 -0.06 12.81 3.52
C GLY A 143 -1.30 12.82 4.39
N TRP A 144 -1.16 12.22 5.57
CA TRP A 144 -2.24 12.17 6.57
C TRP A 144 -1.83 12.98 7.82
N PRO A 145 -2.78 13.66 8.49
CA PRO A 145 -4.21 13.68 8.20
C PRO A 145 -4.51 14.47 6.92
N LEU A 146 -5.43 13.95 6.11
CA LEU A 146 -5.90 14.63 4.91
C LEU A 146 -7.16 15.42 5.27
N ASN A 147 -7.10 16.73 5.12
CA ASN A 147 -8.16 17.64 5.52
C ASN A 147 -8.74 18.33 4.27
N VAL A 148 -10.05 18.21 4.08
CA VAL A 148 -10.73 18.62 2.84
C VAL A 148 -12.01 19.37 3.18
N PHE A 149 -12.20 20.54 2.56
CA PHE A 149 -13.45 21.27 2.58
C PHE A 149 -14.24 20.91 1.34
N LEU A 150 -15.47 20.42 1.53
CA LEU A 150 -16.34 19.96 0.45
C LEU A 150 -17.64 20.76 0.41
N THR A 151 -18.22 20.91 -0.77
CA THR A 151 -19.60 21.39 -0.92
C THR A 151 -20.58 20.40 -0.27
N PRO A 152 -21.86 20.79 -0.05
CA PRO A 152 -22.90 19.83 0.35
C PRO A 152 -23.09 18.64 -0.60
N ASN A 153 -22.55 18.71 -1.82
CA ASN A 153 -22.55 17.63 -2.80
C ASN A 153 -21.26 16.81 -2.82
N LEU A 154 -20.37 17.01 -1.82
CA LEU A 154 -19.09 16.34 -1.66
C LEU A 154 -18.02 16.76 -2.69
N GLU A 155 -18.25 17.82 -3.46
CA GLU A 155 -17.29 18.34 -4.44
C GLU A 155 -16.16 19.09 -3.69
N PRO A 156 -14.88 18.88 -4.02
CA PRO A 156 -13.77 19.45 -3.25
C PRO A 156 -13.56 20.94 -3.55
N VAL A 157 -13.45 21.74 -2.49
CA VAL A 157 -13.23 23.20 -2.54
C VAL A 157 -11.78 23.55 -2.21
N PHE A 158 -11.25 22.98 -1.12
CA PHE A 158 -9.90 23.26 -0.66
C PHE A 158 -9.37 22.08 0.17
N SER A 159 -8.06 21.84 0.15
CA SER A 159 -7.45 20.74 0.88
C SER A 159 -6.06 21.06 1.39
N GLY A 160 -5.61 20.30 2.38
CA GLY A 160 -4.24 20.25 2.84
C GLY A 160 -4.03 19.09 3.80
N THR A 161 -2.78 18.90 4.21
CA THR A 161 -2.41 17.86 5.17
C THR A 161 -2.38 18.43 6.59
N TYR A 162 -1.20 18.80 7.09
CA TYR A 162 -1.03 19.39 8.40
C TYR A 162 -0.86 20.92 8.30
N TRP A 163 -1.75 21.66 8.96
CA TRP A 163 -1.64 23.11 9.18
C TRP A 163 -1.26 23.40 10.63
N ALA A 164 -0.54 24.50 10.86
CA ALA A 164 -0.06 24.85 12.19
C ALA A 164 -1.23 25.14 13.16
N PRO A 165 -1.10 24.75 14.45
CA PRO A 165 -2.11 25.07 15.43
C PRO A 165 -2.26 26.60 15.61
N PRO A 166 -3.43 27.07 16.09
CA PRO A 166 -3.67 28.50 16.27
C PRO A 166 -2.59 29.20 17.11
N GLY A 167 -1.92 30.21 16.54
CA GLY A 167 -0.89 30.98 17.23
C GLY A 167 0.52 30.38 17.24
N ALA A 168 0.75 29.27 16.52
CA ALA A 168 2.07 28.68 16.35
C ALA A 168 3.04 29.62 15.59
N THR A 169 4.31 29.57 15.98
CA THR A 169 5.40 30.31 15.31
C THR A 169 6.14 29.49 14.26
N SER A 170 5.88 28.19 14.16
CA SER A 170 6.45 27.22 13.22
C SER A 170 5.45 26.08 12.94
N SER A 171 5.57 25.43 11.77
CA SER A 171 4.77 24.26 11.38
C SER A 171 5.65 23.05 11.04
N PRO A 172 5.23 21.81 11.31
CA PRO A 172 5.91 20.61 10.83
C PRO A 172 6.02 20.53 9.30
N SER A 173 5.15 21.24 8.55
CA SER A 173 5.19 21.32 7.08
C SER A 173 6.15 22.39 6.53
N ASP A 174 6.87 23.13 7.39
CA ASP A 174 7.81 24.19 6.99
C ASP A 174 9.12 23.65 6.39
N ILE A 175 9.34 22.32 6.39
CA ILE A 175 10.56 21.68 5.90
C ILE A 175 10.86 21.96 4.41
N ASN A 176 9.88 22.46 3.65
CA ASN A 176 10.01 22.75 2.21
C ASN A 176 9.58 24.19 1.80
N GLN A 177 9.36 25.12 2.73
CA GLN A 177 8.99 26.50 2.37
C GLN A 177 10.21 27.44 2.31
N PRO A 178 10.27 28.39 1.36
CA PRO A 178 11.30 29.42 1.34
C PRO A 178 11.27 30.27 2.62
N GLU A 179 12.45 30.65 3.13
CA GLU A 179 12.58 31.45 4.34
C GLU A 179 11.73 32.74 4.31
N GLY A 180 10.89 32.95 5.34
CA GLY A 180 10.30 34.26 5.66
C GLY A 180 8.77 34.37 5.63
N GLY A 181 8.02 33.31 5.28
CA GLY A 181 6.56 33.27 5.42
C GLY A 181 6.12 32.80 6.82
N ARG A 182 5.04 33.35 7.38
CA ARG A 182 4.37 32.69 8.51
C ARG A 182 3.62 31.46 7.97
N PRO A 183 3.70 30.30 8.64
CA PRO A 183 2.93 29.12 8.24
C PRO A 183 1.43 29.42 8.23
N LEU A 184 0.70 28.83 7.29
CA LEU A 184 -0.76 28.87 7.32
C LEU A 184 -1.25 28.14 8.59
N ASP A 185 -1.90 28.89 9.48
CA ASP A 185 -2.57 28.32 10.65
C ASP A 185 -4.03 27.92 10.36
N TRP A 186 -4.55 27.02 11.18
CA TRP A 186 -5.92 26.50 11.07
C TRP A 186 -7.00 27.59 11.07
N LEU A 187 -6.89 28.62 11.91
CA LEU A 187 -7.89 29.68 11.99
C LEU A 187 -7.94 30.50 10.70
N THR A 188 -6.79 30.76 10.09
CA THR A 188 -6.65 31.48 8.84
C THR A 188 -7.30 30.70 7.71
N VAL A 189 -6.99 29.41 7.59
CA VAL A 189 -7.60 28.52 6.58
C VAL A 189 -9.12 28.51 6.71
N VAL A 190 -9.64 28.18 7.90
CA VAL A 190 -11.08 28.05 8.13
C VAL A 190 -11.81 29.36 7.87
N ARG A 191 -11.27 30.50 8.34
CA ARG A 191 -11.89 31.82 8.12
C ARG A 191 -11.92 32.21 6.65
N LYS A 192 -10.84 31.95 5.89
CA LYS A 192 -10.81 32.28 4.47
C LYS A 192 -11.80 31.42 3.67
N VAL A 193 -11.84 30.11 3.92
CA VAL A 193 -12.84 29.22 3.29
C VAL A 193 -14.27 29.67 3.63
N LEU A 194 -14.54 29.99 4.89
CA LEU A 194 -15.85 30.45 5.32
C LEU A 194 -16.26 31.79 4.68
N THR A 195 -15.32 32.73 4.60
CA THR A 195 -15.56 34.06 3.99
C THR A 195 -15.96 33.88 2.54
N SER A 196 -15.20 33.09 1.78
CA SER A 196 -15.53 32.86 0.39
C SER A 196 -16.81 32.05 0.16
N TRP A 197 -17.16 31.11 1.05
CA TRP A 197 -18.47 30.44 0.97
C TRP A 197 -19.62 31.42 1.17
N LYS A 198 -19.51 32.34 2.12
CA LYS A 198 -20.55 33.34 2.42
C LYS A 198 -20.65 34.42 1.34
N ASP A 199 -19.51 34.92 0.88
CA ASP A 199 -19.46 36.10 0.01
C ASP A 199 -19.53 35.72 -1.48
N GLU A 200 -19.13 34.50 -1.84
CA GLU A 200 -18.93 34.06 -3.22
C GLU A 200 -19.45 32.64 -3.50
N GLU A 201 -20.53 32.21 -2.82
CA GLU A 201 -21.08 30.84 -2.92
C GLU A 201 -21.22 30.32 -4.37
N PRO A 202 -21.80 31.06 -5.33
CA PRO A 202 -21.97 30.56 -6.70
C PRO A 202 -20.63 30.25 -7.38
N ARG A 203 -19.61 31.09 -7.16
CA ARG A 203 -18.25 30.87 -7.69
C ARG A 203 -17.61 29.65 -7.05
N VAL A 204 -17.75 29.47 -5.73
CA VAL A 204 -17.18 28.31 -5.03
C VAL A 204 -17.79 27.00 -5.54
N ARG A 205 -19.09 26.97 -5.83
CA ARG A 205 -19.75 25.79 -6.41
C ARG A 205 -19.27 25.50 -7.83
N GLU A 206 -19.16 26.52 -8.66
CA GLU A 206 -18.64 26.39 -10.03
C GLU A 206 -17.20 25.86 -10.02
N GLU A 207 -16.33 26.43 -9.17
CA GLU A 207 -14.95 25.96 -9.00
C GLU A 207 -14.89 24.53 -8.47
N ALA A 208 -15.73 24.15 -7.49
CA ALA A 208 -15.76 22.79 -6.97
C ALA A 208 -16.22 21.76 -8.01
N GLN A 209 -17.18 22.12 -8.87
CA GLN A 209 -17.60 21.31 -10.01
C GLN A 209 -16.47 21.17 -11.05
N GLN A 210 -15.77 22.28 -11.34
CA GLN A 210 -14.61 22.22 -12.21
C GLN A 210 -13.49 21.36 -11.62
N ASN A 211 -13.23 21.44 -10.31
CA ASN A 211 -12.27 20.58 -9.63
C ASN A 211 -12.63 19.09 -9.76
N CYS A 212 -13.92 18.72 -9.76
CA CYS A 212 -14.33 17.34 -10.04
C CYS A 212 -14.03 16.92 -11.48
N ILE A 213 -14.22 17.82 -12.45
CA ILE A 213 -13.89 17.57 -13.86
C ILE A 213 -12.38 17.43 -14.03
N ASP A 214 -11.59 18.33 -13.43
CA ASP A 214 -10.14 18.32 -13.50
C ASP A 214 -9.58 17.09 -12.78
N LEU A 215 -10.11 16.73 -11.62
CA LEU A 215 -9.76 15.49 -10.92
C LEU A 215 -10.10 14.27 -11.78
N ALA A 216 -11.23 14.28 -12.48
CA ALA A 216 -11.56 13.21 -13.40
C ALA A 216 -10.57 13.16 -14.58
N GLN A 217 -10.09 14.28 -15.10
CA GLN A 217 -9.06 14.29 -16.14
C GLN A 217 -7.70 13.81 -15.62
N VAL A 218 -7.26 14.28 -14.44
CA VAL A 218 -6.01 13.85 -13.78
C VAL A 218 -6.04 12.34 -13.50
N VAL A 219 -7.21 11.82 -13.14
CA VAL A 219 -7.40 10.40 -12.84
C VAL A 219 -7.67 9.56 -14.09
N SER A 220 -7.89 10.12 -15.30
CA SER A 220 -8.24 9.34 -16.50
C SER A 220 -7.73 9.82 -17.87
N GLU A 221 -7.20 8.86 -18.63
CA GLU A 221 -7.58 8.55 -20.03
C GLU A 221 -7.97 7.05 -20.18
N GLY A 222 -8.96 6.57 -19.41
CA GLY A 222 -9.41 5.16 -19.41
C GLY A 222 -10.04 4.67 -18.10
N MET A 223 -10.07 5.53 -17.08
CA MET A 223 -10.15 5.12 -15.67
C MET A 223 -11.46 5.45 -14.97
N ILE A 224 -12.43 6.06 -15.65
CA ILE A 224 -13.61 6.68 -15.01
C ILE A 224 -14.92 6.33 -15.71
N ASP A 225 -15.97 6.21 -14.92
CA ASP A 225 -17.37 6.08 -15.33
C ASP A 225 -17.96 7.50 -15.50
N HIS A 226 -18.46 7.86 -16.70
CA HIS A 226 -19.16 9.14 -16.87
C HIS A 226 -20.58 9.05 -16.29
N PRO A 227 -21.12 10.13 -15.69
CA PRO A 227 -22.51 10.14 -15.26
C PRO A 227 -23.44 9.90 -16.47
N PRO A 228 -24.52 9.10 -16.30
CA PRO A 228 -25.44 8.82 -17.39
C PRO A 228 -26.22 10.09 -17.73
N ASP A 229 -25.87 10.71 -18.85
CA ASP A 229 -26.76 11.66 -19.49
C ASP A 229 -27.99 10.89 -20.02
N GLY A 230 -29.17 11.49 -19.88
CA GLY A 230 -30.47 10.80 -19.82
C GLY A 230 -30.76 9.69 -20.84
N GLN A 231 -31.51 8.69 -20.36
CA GLN A 231 -32.25 7.66 -21.11
C GLN A 231 -31.76 7.38 -22.54
N GLN A 232 -30.69 6.59 -22.68
CA GLN A 232 -30.40 5.90 -23.93
C GLN A 232 -30.68 4.40 -23.77
N THR A 233 -31.53 3.91 -24.66
CA THR A 233 -31.85 2.49 -24.85
C THR A 233 -30.58 1.70 -25.14
N ARG A 234 -30.30 0.66 -24.35
CA ARG A 234 -29.33 -0.40 -24.67
C ARG A 234 -29.59 -0.87 -26.11
N GLN A 235 -28.70 -0.51 -27.04
CA GLN A 235 -28.61 -1.24 -28.30
C GLN A 235 -28.08 -2.65 -27.97
N ASP A 236 -28.60 -3.67 -28.64
CA ASP A 236 -28.12 -5.04 -28.50
C ASP A 236 -26.66 -5.11 -28.98
N ILE A 237 -25.73 -5.00 -28.04
CA ILE A 237 -24.29 -5.16 -28.28
C ILE A 237 -24.06 -6.65 -28.62
N PRO A 238 -23.29 -6.98 -29.68
CA PRO A 238 -22.94 -8.35 -29.99
C PRO A 238 -22.29 -9.03 -28.78
N ALA A 239 -22.58 -10.31 -28.56
CA ALA A 239 -21.89 -11.09 -27.53
C ALA A 239 -20.37 -11.06 -27.79
N VAL A 240 -19.58 -10.77 -26.76
CA VAL A 240 -18.11 -10.75 -26.84
C VAL A 240 -17.60 -12.16 -27.12
N ASP A 241 -16.83 -12.31 -28.20
CA ASP A 241 -16.11 -13.55 -28.50
C ASP A 241 -14.81 -13.59 -27.67
N TYR A 242 -14.87 -14.28 -26.53
CA TYR A 242 -13.72 -14.44 -25.63
C TYR A 242 -12.55 -15.24 -26.23
N THR A 243 -12.67 -15.77 -27.45
CA THR A 243 -11.57 -16.46 -28.14
C THR A 243 -10.70 -15.55 -28.99
N GLN A 244 -11.14 -14.32 -29.24
CA GLN A 244 -10.36 -13.33 -29.99
C GLN A 244 -9.65 -12.39 -29.02
N ASP A 245 -8.39 -12.08 -29.32
CA ASP A 245 -7.62 -11.13 -28.53
C ASP A 245 -8.15 -9.71 -28.74
N PRO A 246 -8.18 -8.87 -27.69
CA PRO A 246 -8.54 -7.47 -27.83
C PRO A 246 -7.47 -6.73 -28.65
N ASP A 247 -7.90 -5.82 -29.52
CA ASP A 247 -7.01 -4.93 -30.27
C ASP A 247 -6.22 -4.03 -29.31
N GLY A 248 -4.89 -4.10 -29.34
CA GLY A 248 -4.03 -3.31 -28.45
C GLY A 248 -2.63 -3.09 -28.99
N GLU A 249 -2.09 -1.89 -28.72
CA GLU A 249 -0.81 -1.40 -29.25
C GLU A 249 0.39 -1.70 -28.31
N LEU A 250 0.14 -2.08 -27.06
CA LEU A 250 1.17 -2.31 -26.04
C LEU A 250 2.02 -3.56 -26.32
N ASP A 251 3.33 -3.43 -26.47
CA ASP A 251 4.26 -4.53 -26.70
C ASP A 251 5.35 -4.61 -25.60
N LEU A 252 6.27 -5.58 -25.73
CA LEU A 252 7.37 -5.79 -24.78
C LEU A 252 8.30 -4.57 -24.67
N GLU A 253 8.34 -3.69 -25.67
CA GLU A 253 9.12 -2.44 -25.68
C GLU A 253 8.76 -1.50 -24.52
N GLN A 254 7.51 -1.53 -24.03
CA GLN A 254 7.12 -0.70 -22.88
C GLN A 254 7.86 -1.09 -21.58
N ILE A 255 8.38 -2.33 -21.48
CA ILE A 255 9.20 -2.75 -20.35
C ILE A 255 10.58 -2.08 -20.39
N GLU A 256 11.19 -1.99 -21.58
CA GLU A 256 12.46 -1.27 -21.79
C GLU A 256 12.31 0.21 -21.43
N GLU A 257 11.25 0.86 -21.94
CA GLU A 257 11.00 2.27 -21.66
C GLU A 257 10.77 2.52 -20.15
N ALA A 258 10.04 1.62 -19.49
CA ALA A 258 9.85 1.68 -18.05
C ALA A 258 11.18 1.62 -17.30
N TYR A 259 12.07 0.70 -17.67
CA TYR A 259 13.40 0.59 -17.07
C TYR A 259 14.22 1.86 -17.26
N ALA A 260 14.25 2.42 -18.47
CA ALA A 260 14.96 3.65 -18.77
C ALA A 260 14.45 4.83 -17.90
N ARG A 261 13.13 4.93 -17.68
CA ARG A 261 12.53 5.99 -16.84
C ARG A 261 12.73 5.74 -15.35
N ILE A 262 12.61 4.50 -14.88
CA ILE A 262 12.85 4.13 -13.48
C ILE A 262 14.28 4.50 -13.07
N ILE A 263 15.27 4.14 -13.89
CA ILE A 263 16.68 4.32 -13.54
C ILE A 263 17.10 5.79 -13.49
N ARG A 264 16.41 6.69 -14.21
CA ARG A 264 16.64 8.15 -14.10
C ARG A 264 16.34 8.69 -12.71
N THR A 265 15.47 8.02 -11.96
CA THR A 265 15.08 8.42 -10.60
C THR A 265 15.81 7.61 -9.52
N PHE A 266 16.62 6.63 -9.90
CA PHE A 266 17.33 5.76 -8.97
C PHE A 266 18.45 6.51 -8.26
N ASP A 267 18.48 6.39 -6.94
CA ASP A 267 19.46 7.06 -6.10
C ASP A 267 20.65 6.13 -5.83
N ARG A 268 21.67 6.22 -6.68
CA ARG A 268 22.81 5.31 -6.64
C ARG A 268 23.59 5.28 -5.31
N PRO A 269 23.77 6.39 -4.57
CA PRO A 269 24.43 6.37 -3.26
C PRO A 269 23.68 5.63 -2.13
N PHE A 270 22.34 5.69 -2.12
CA PHE A 270 21.53 5.25 -0.98
C PHE A 270 20.46 4.21 -1.35
N GLY A 271 20.36 3.83 -2.62
CA GLY A 271 19.24 3.06 -3.13
C GLY A 271 17.90 3.82 -3.06
N GLY A 272 16.84 3.15 -3.51
CA GLY A 272 15.52 3.73 -3.65
C GLY A 272 15.45 4.78 -4.76
N PHE A 273 14.40 5.60 -4.72
CA PHE A 273 14.08 6.54 -5.79
C PHE A 273 13.83 7.94 -5.24
N GLY A 274 14.18 8.97 -6.02
CA GLY A 274 14.04 10.37 -5.61
C GLY A 274 15.10 10.83 -4.61
N HIS A 275 15.02 12.10 -4.20
CA HIS A 275 16.04 12.79 -3.39
C HIS A 275 15.55 13.32 -2.04
N GLN A 276 14.28 13.05 -1.69
CA GLN A 276 13.66 13.41 -0.41
C GLN A 276 13.34 12.13 0.38
N ASP A 277 12.21 12.09 1.09
CA ASP A 277 11.63 10.90 1.72
C ASP A 277 11.72 9.67 0.82
N LYS A 278 12.10 8.54 1.43
CA LYS A 278 12.26 7.25 0.77
C LYS A 278 11.11 6.33 1.10
N PHE A 279 10.22 6.16 0.12
CA PHE A 279 9.16 5.15 0.15
C PHE A 279 9.67 3.79 -0.35
N LEU A 280 9.04 2.71 0.13
CA LEU A 280 9.44 1.34 -0.18
C LEU A 280 9.19 0.94 -1.65
N THR A 281 8.16 1.50 -2.30
CA THR A 281 7.81 1.29 -3.72
C THR A 281 7.80 -0.18 -4.20
N PRO A 282 7.01 -1.06 -3.56
CA PRO A 282 7.18 -2.50 -3.71
C PRO A 282 6.95 -3.05 -5.12
N SER A 283 5.91 -2.59 -5.84
CA SER A 283 5.67 -3.07 -7.21
C SER A 283 6.83 -2.75 -8.17
N LYS A 284 7.44 -1.56 -8.00
CA LYS A 284 8.60 -1.13 -8.80
C LYS A 284 9.81 -2.04 -8.53
N LEU A 285 10.13 -2.27 -7.26
CA LEU A 285 11.22 -3.18 -6.88
C LEU A 285 10.95 -4.61 -7.36
N SER A 286 9.71 -5.09 -7.27
CA SER A 286 9.34 -6.43 -7.74
C SER A 286 9.54 -6.59 -9.25
N LEU A 287 9.18 -5.59 -10.08
CA LEU A 287 9.45 -5.62 -11.51
C LEU A 287 10.97 -5.67 -11.79
N MET A 288 11.76 -4.88 -11.06
CA MET A 288 13.21 -4.79 -11.25
C MET A 288 13.94 -6.07 -10.85
N LEU A 289 13.59 -6.68 -9.71
CA LEU A 289 14.16 -7.96 -9.25
C LEU A 289 13.96 -9.08 -10.27
N ARG A 290 12.83 -9.05 -11.00
CA ARG A 290 12.47 -10.07 -11.99
C ARG A 290 13.11 -9.85 -13.36
N ALA A 291 13.76 -8.71 -13.61
CA ALA A 291 14.28 -8.34 -14.93
C ALA A 291 15.18 -9.42 -15.57
N THR A 292 16.16 -9.93 -14.81
CA THR A 292 17.08 -11.01 -15.25
C THR A 292 16.43 -12.38 -15.44
N HIS A 293 15.18 -12.52 -15.00
CA HIS A 293 14.47 -13.78 -15.00
C HIS A 293 13.29 -13.79 -15.97
N PHE A 294 12.91 -12.65 -16.57
CA PHE A 294 11.86 -12.64 -17.59
C PHE A 294 12.21 -13.54 -18.79
N PRO A 295 11.23 -13.94 -19.61
CA PRO A 295 11.49 -14.72 -20.82
C PRO A 295 12.61 -14.11 -21.69
N PRO A 296 13.39 -14.93 -22.44
CA PRO A 296 14.45 -14.42 -23.32
C PRO A 296 13.94 -13.33 -24.26
N GLU A 297 12.71 -13.49 -24.77
CA GLU A 297 12.08 -12.52 -25.66
C GLU A 297 11.94 -11.12 -25.02
N VAL A 298 11.75 -11.05 -23.70
CA VAL A 298 11.69 -9.78 -22.94
C VAL A 298 13.11 -9.23 -22.70
N GLN A 299 14.06 -10.10 -22.35
CA GLN A 299 15.44 -9.70 -22.10
C GLN A 299 16.16 -9.23 -23.38
N ASP A 300 15.82 -9.82 -24.52
CA ASP A 300 16.37 -9.45 -25.83
C ASP A 300 15.89 -8.05 -26.25
N VAL A 301 14.63 -7.69 -25.94
CA VAL A 301 14.08 -6.34 -26.15
C VAL A 301 14.67 -5.34 -25.16
N ALA A 302 14.64 -5.65 -23.86
CA ALA A 302 15.09 -4.72 -22.82
C ALA A 302 16.62 -4.59 -22.72
N GLY A 303 17.40 -5.52 -23.29
CA GLY A 303 18.84 -5.59 -23.17
C GLY A 303 19.30 -6.42 -21.96
N PRO A 304 20.03 -7.55 -22.14
CA PRO A 304 20.43 -8.41 -21.01
C PRO A 304 21.33 -7.72 -19.96
N THR A 305 22.21 -6.82 -20.42
CA THR A 305 23.07 -6.01 -19.52
C THR A 305 22.23 -5.03 -18.70
N ASP A 306 21.24 -4.39 -19.32
CA ASP A 306 20.33 -3.48 -18.63
C ASP A 306 19.44 -4.24 -17.65
N CYS A 307 18.94 -5.44 -18.00
CA CYS A 307 18.25 -6.30 -17.06
C CYS A 307 19.08 -6.62 -15.81
N THR A 308 20.38 -6.90 -15.97
CA THR A 308 21.28 -7.14 -14.83
C THR A 308 21.43 -5.88 -13.98
N TYR A 309 21.69 -4.72 -14.61
CA TYR A 309 21.81 -3.45 -13.89
C TYR A 309 20.53 -3.07 -13.13
N ILE A 310 19.37 -3.34 -13.72
CA ILE A 310 18.05 -3.12 -13.12
C ILE A 310 17.86 -4.01 -11.90
N SER A 311 18.13 -5.32 -12.01
CA SER A 311 18.05 -6.24 -10.87
C SER A 311 19.04 -5.87 -9.75
N ASP A 312 20.28 -5.50 -10.10
CA ASP A 312 21.29 -5.08 -9.12
C ASP A 312 20.90 -3.80 -8.38
N SER A 313 20.24 -2.85 -9.07
CA SER A 313 19.74 -1.61 -8.47
C SER A 313 18.61 -1.88 -7.44
N ALA A 314 17.77 -2.88 -7.70
CA ALA A 314 16.77 -3.31 -6.73
C ALA A 314 17.42 -3.98 -5.51
N LEU A 315 18.41 -4.87 -5.71
CA LEU A 315 19.16 -5.48 -4.62
C LEU A 315 19.90 -4.45 -3.77
N HIS A 316 20.50 -3.44 -4.41
CA HIS A 316 21.13 -2.32 -3.72
C HIS A 316 20.13 -1.56 -2.83
N THR A 317 18.92 -1.29 -3.34
CA THR A 317 17.84 -0.68 -2.55
C THR A 317 17.46 -1.54 -1.35
N LEU A 318 17.24 -2.84 -1.55
CA LEU A 318 16.88 -3.76 -0.48
C LEU A 318 17.95 -3.86 0.61
N ARG A 319 19.24 -3.81 0.26
CA ARG A 319 20.35 -3.75 1.23
C ARG A 319 20.22 -2.52 2.13
N HIS A 320 19.99 -1.34 1.54
CA HIS A 320 19.82 -0.10 2.30
C HIS A 320 18.57 -0.13 3.19
N ILE A 321 17.46 -0.72 2.74
CA ILE A 321 16.26 -0.94 3.56
C ILE A 321 16.58 -1.83 4.77
N VAL A 322 17.29 -2.95 4.58
CA VAL A 322 17.64 -3.89 5.66
C VAL A 322 18.61 -3.28 6.66
N THR A 323 19.59 -2.50 6.19
CA THR A 323 20.59 -1.88 7.06
C THR A 323 20.13 -0.57 7.68
N GLY A 324 19.13 0.10 7.09
CA GLY A 324 18.60 1.37 7.57
C GLY A 324 17.81 1.24 8.88
N ALA A 325 17.41 2.39 9.42
CA ALA A 325 16.60 2.48 10.63
C ALA A 325 15.12 2.14 10.39
N VAL A 326 14.71 1.98 9.12
CA VAL A 326 13.37 1.47 8.78
C VAL A 326 13.19 0.01 9.19
N HIS A 327 14.28 -0.73 9.40
CA HIS A 327 14.26 -2.07 9.99
C HIS A 327 14.36 -1.97 11.52
N ASP A 328 13.42 -2.57 12.25
CA ASP A 328 13.56 -2.69 13.71
C ASP A 328 14.56 -3.81 14.05
N HIS A 329 15.83 -3.43 14.21
CA HIS A 329 16.94 -4.34 14.49
C HIS A 329 16.81 -5.13 15.81
N ILE A 330 15.88 -4.75 16.69
CA ILE A 330 15.66 -5.44 17.97
C ILE A 330 14.46 -6.39 17.87
N GLY A 331 13.32 -5.89 17.40
CA GLY A 331 12.04 -6.60 17.34
C GLY A 331 11.71 -7.32 16.05
N GLY A 332 12.43 -7.02 14.97
CA GLY A 332 12.05 -7.42 13.61
C GLY A 332 10.89 -6.61 13.04
N GLY A 333 10.62 -6.85 11.76
CA GLY A 333 9.65 -6.08 10.99
C GLY A 333 10.16 -4.68 10.63
N PHE A 334 9.38 -4.01 9.80
CA PHE A 334 9.75 -2.76 9.15
C PHE A 334 8.74 -1.66 9.44
N HIS A 335 9.28 -0.44 9.59
CA HIS A 335 8.55 0.82 9.62
C HIS A 335 8.12 1.22 8.20
N ARG A 336 7.13 2.12 8.11
CA ARG A 336 6.40 2.42 6.87
C ARG A 336 7.27 2.97 5.73
N HIS A 337 8.13 3.95 6.03
CA HIS A 337 9.04 4.59 5.08
C HIS A 337 10.14 5.35 5.83
N SER A 338 11.12 5.91 5.12
CA SER A 338 12.09 6.84 5.71
C SER A 338 11.80 8.27 5.33
N VAL A 339 11.92 9.19 6.30
CA VAL A 339 11.84 10.64 6.09
C VAL A 339 13.20 11.24 5.70
N THR A 340 14.24 10.40 5.60
CA THR A 340 15.58 10.80 5.15
C THR A 340 16.01 10.01 3.94
N ARG A 341 16.82 10.66 3.09
CA ARG A 341 17.35 10.07 1.85
C ARG A 341 18.21 8.83 2.10
N ASP A 342 18.90 8.77 3.24
CA ASP A 342 19.86 7.72 3.61
C ASP A 342 19.27 6.60 4.48
N TRP A 343 17.93 6.54 4.62
CA TRP A 343 17.21 5.53 5.40
C TRP A 343 17.49 5.58 6.91
N SER A 344 17.91 6.74 7.43
CA SER A 344 18.38 6.92 8.81
C SER A 344 17.29 7.26 9.82
N LEU A 345 16.19 7.86 9.38
CA LEU A 345 15.06 8.22 10.24
C LEU A 345 13.77 7.64 9.62
N PRO A 346 13.06 6.73 10.33
CA PRO A 346 11.82 6.16 9.84
C PRO A 346 10.60 6.99 10.23
N SER A 347 9.52 6.83 9.47
CA SER A 347 8.15 7.03 9.96
C SER A 347 7.77 5.80 10.78
N PHE A 348 7.68 5.91 12.10
CA PHE A 348 7.72 4.78 13.02
C PHE A 348 6.50 3.84 13.01
N GLU A 349 5.45 4.14 12.24
CA GLU A 349 4.33 3.21 12.05
C GLU A 349 4.83 1.89 11.47
N LYS A 350 4.33 0.78 12.01
CA LYS A 350 4.54 -0.53 11.38
C LYS A 350 3.21 -1.05 10.86
N MET A 351 3.10 -1.17 9.54
CA MET A 351 1.87 -1.63 8.89
C MET A 351 2.03 -3.09 8.45
N LEU A 352 0.94 -3.86 8.57
CA LEU A 352 0.87 -5.23 8.05
C LEU A 352 1.14 -5.26 6.54
N LEU A 353 0.56 -4.33 5.78
CA LEU A 353 0.70 -4.29 4.33
C LEU A 353 2.17 -4.09 3.90
N ASP A 354 2.89 -3.17 4.54
CA ASP A 354 4.29 -2.87 4.20
C ASP A 354 5.18 -4.08 4.52
N ASN A 355 4.96 -4.72 5.67
CA ASN A 355 5.70 -5.91 6.08
C ASN A 355 5.39 -7.12 5.19
N ALA A 356 4.14 -7.32 4.77
CA ALA A 356 3.77 -8.39 3.86
C ALA A 356 4.41 -8.20 2.47
N LEU A 357 4.39 -6.98 1.95
CA LEU A 357 5.00 -6.64 0.66
C LEU A 357 6.53 -6.77 0.71
N LEU A 358 7.17 -6.28 1.78
CA LEU A 358 8.61 -6.45 1.99
C LEU A 358 9.02 -7.91 2.15
N LEU A 359 8.25 -8.73 2.87
CA LEU A 359 8.49 -10.17 2.95
C LEU A 359 8.50 -10.79 1.54
N GLY A 360 7.55 -10.41 0.69
CA GLY A 360 7.53 -10.82 -0.72
C GLY A 360 8.79 -10.41 -1.49
N LEU A 361 9.26 -9.17 -1.34
CA LEU A 361 10.46 -8.67 -2.01
C LEU A 361 11.75 -9.33 -1.54
N PHE A 362 11.93 -9.48 -0.22
CA PHE A 362 13.10 -10.17 0.32
C PHE A 362 13.09 -11.65 -0.05
N LEU A 363 11.91 -12.27 -0.13
CA LEU A 363 11.79 -13.62 -0.65
C LEU A 363 12.18 -13.68 -2.13
N ASP A 364 11.70 -12.76 -2.96
CA ASP A 364 12.07 -12.71 -4.39
C ASP A 364 13.58 -12.50 -4.58
N ALA A 365 14.20 -11.62 -3.79
CA ALA A 365 15.65 -11.41 -3.78
C ALA A 365 16.41 -12.68 -3.36
N TRP A 366 15.95 -13.34 -2.29
CA TRP A 366 16.53 -14.61 -1.82
C TRP A 366 16.38 -15.75 -2.84
N LEU A 367 15.31 -15.73 -3.64
CA LEU A 367 15.09 -16.70 -4.70
C LEU A 367 16.03 -16.51 -5.90
N LEU A 368 16.67 -15.36 -6.07
CA LEU A 368 17.74 -15.18 -7.08
C LEU A 368 18.94 -16.11 -6.79
N SER A 369 19.21 -16.41 -5.51
CA SER A 369 20.18 -17.42 -5.07
C SER A 369 19.52 -18.78 -4.76
N ARG A 370 18.29 -19.00 -5.24
CA ARG A 370 17.49 -20.24 -5.10
C ARG A 370 17.18 -20.62 -3.66
N GLY A 371 17.03 -19.63 -2.79
CA GLY A 371 16.77 -19.87 -1.37
C GLY A 371 17.98 -20.43 -0.64
N ASN A 372 19.20 -20.06 -1.04
CA ASN A 372 20.42 -20.47 -0.35
C ASN A 372 20.40 -19.97 1.11
N PRO A 373 20.46 -20.82 2.14
CA PRO A 373 20.38 -20.39 3.54
C PRO A 373 21.44 -19.38 3.98
N PHE A 374 22.54 -19.26 3.24
CA PHE A 374 23.66 -18.35 3.51
C PHE A 374 23.58 -17.01 2.75
N ASP A 375 22.51 -16.78 2.00
CA ASP A 375 22.23 -15.51 1.31
C ASP A 375 21.96 -14.38 2.30
N GLU A 376 22.29 -13.14 1.90
CA GLU A 376 22.16 -11.95 2.76
C GLU A 376 20.71 -11.65 3.17
N PHE A 377 19.70 -12.04 2.39
CA PHE A 377 18.28 -11.79 2.70
C PHE A 377 17.58 -12.94 3.42
N ALA A 378 18.22 -14.11 3.55
CA ALA A 378 17.61 -15.31 4.12
C ALA A 378 17.13 -15.10 5.57
N GLN A 379 17.92 -14.37 6.36
CA GLN A 379 17.58 -14.05 7.75
C GLN A 379 16.45 -13.03 7.84
N THR A 380 16.48 -11.98 7.02
CA THR A 380 15.42 -10.96 6.96
C THR A 380 14.06 -11.57 6.63
N VAL A 381 13.99 -12.50 5.67
CA VAL A 381 12.76 -13.23 5.33
C VAL A 381 12.15 -13.91 6.57
N LYS A 382 12.97 -14.59 7.36
CA LYS A 382 12.53 -15.28 8.58
C LYS A 382 12.07 -14.28 9.65
N GLU A 383 12.82 -13.19 9.83
CA GLU A 383 12.50 -12.16 10.83
C GLU A 383 11.18 -11.45 10.54
N VAL A 384 10.91 -11.10 9.28
CA VAL A 384 9.63 -10.47 8.90
C VAL A 384 8.47 -11.45 9.03
N ALA A 385 8.65 -12.71 8.59
CA ALA A 385 7.62 -13.73 8.74
C ALA A 385 7.32 -14.05 10.22
N ASP A 386 8.36 -14.07 11.07
CA ASP A 386 8.21 -14.20 12.53
C ASP A 386 7.46 -13.01 13.14
N TYR A 387 7.75 -11.78 12.68
CA TYR A 387 7.05 -10.57 13.12
C TYR A 387 5.56 -10.58 12.74
N ILE A 388 5.23 -10.87 11.47
CA ILE A 388 3.83 -10.98 11.00
C ILE A 388 3.08 -12.06 11.78
N THR A 389 3.75 -13.16 12.12
CA THR A 389 3.18 -14.29 12.89
C THR A 389 3.46 -14.22 14.39
N SER A 390 3.66 -13.00 14.91
CA SER A 390 3.82 -12.76 16.34
C SER A 390 2.47 -12.61 17.05
N GLU A 391 2.47 -12.80 18.37
CA GLU A 391 1.29 -12.56 19.21
C GLU A 391 0.81 -11.10 19.18
N THR A 392 1.66 -10.17 18.73
CA THR A 392 1.31 -8.75 18.59
C THR A 392 0.38 -8.49 17.42
N LEU A 393 0.63 -9.12 16.27
CA LEU A 393 -0.13 -8.89 15.04
C LEU A 393 -1.20 -9.95 14.76
N MET A 394 -1.14 -11.11 15.42
CA MET A 394 -2.13 -12.17 15.21
C MET A 394 -3.32 -12.05 16.16
N SER A 395 -4.52 -12.13 15.59
CA SER A 395 -5.74 -12.33 16.37
C SER A 395 -5.85 -13.78 16.84
N SER A 396 -6.30 -13.99 18.08
CA SER A 396 -6.57 -15.33 18.62
C SER A 396 -7.67 -16.08 17.86
N GLY A 397 -8.57 -15.36 17.17
CA GLY A 397 -9.61 -15.93 16.31
C GLY A 397 -9.14 -16.29 14.90
N GLY A 398 -7.91 -15.94 14.52
CA GLY A 398 -7.40 -15.96 13.15
C GLY A 398 -7.45 -14.58 12.50
N GLY A 399 -6.59 -14.38 11.49
CA GLY A 399 -6.36 -13.09 10.85
C GLY A 399 -5.29 -12.24 11.53
N PHE A 400 -4.89 -11.18 10.84
CA PHE A 400 -3.81 -10.26 11.22
C PHE A 400 -4.36 -8.85 11.39
N PHE A 401 -3.90 -8.17 12.44
CA PHE A 401 -4.19 -6.78 12.76
C PHE A 401 -3.47 -5.82 11.81
N THR A 402 -3.99 -4.60 11.59
CA THR A 402 -3.51 -3.74 10.51
C THR A 402 -2.17 -3.07 10.82
N SER A 403 -1.92 -2.67 12.07
CA SER A 403 -0.73 -1.86 12.37
C SER A 403 -0.36 -1.74 13.85
N GLU A 404 0.88 -1.38 14.11
CA GLU A 404 1.35 -0.75 15.34
C GLU A 404 1.54 0.76 15.11
N ALA A 405 1.08 1.58 16.07
CA ALA A 405 1.21 3.03 16.01
C ALA A 405 2.67 3.51 16.05
N ALA A 406 2.93 4.69 15.50
CA ALA A 406 4.23 5.35 15.64
C ALA A 406 4.49 5.83 17.07
N ASP A 407 3.45 6.29 17.76
CA ASP A 407 3.54 6.87 19.09
C ASP A 407 3.45 5.83 20.21
N SER A 408 4.27 6.00 21.24
CA SER A 408 4.09 5.29 22.51
C SER A 408 4.58 6.12 23.70
N HIS A 409 4.19 5.71 24.90
CA HIS A 409 4.86 6.17 26.11
C HIS A 409 6.25 5.54 26.18
N ASN A 410 7.25 6.30 26.63
CA ASN A 410 8.59 5.75 26.79
C ASN A 410 8.60 4.71 27.93
N LYS A 411 8.07 5.09 29.10
CA LYS A 411 7.96 4.21 30.27
C LYS A 411 6.54 4.13 30.80
N ARG A 412 6.26 3.06 31.54
CA ARG A 412 4.98 2.88 32.22
C ARG A 412 4.78 4.01 33.25
N GLY A 413 3.70 4.77 33.08
CA GLY A 413 3.36 5.91 33.96
C GLY A 413 3.67 7.28 33.37
N ASP A 414 4.32 7.36 32.21
CA ASP A 414 4.44 8.62 31.47
C ASP A 414 3.05 9.12 31.04
N THR A 415 2.87 10.44 31.02
CA THR A 415 1.58 11.08 30.65
C THR A 415 1.50 11.48 29.19
N ALA A 416 2.64 11.59 28.50
CA ALA A 416 2.72 11.96 27.09
C ALA A 416 3.34 10.81 26.29
N THR A 417 2.83 10.60 25.08
CA THR A 417 3.45 9.72 24.08
C THR A 417 4.46 10.51 23.24
N ARG A 418 5.40 9.82 22.61
CA ARG A 418 6.32 10.41 21.63
C ARG A 418 6.47 9.52 20.42
N ASN A 419 6.75 10.14 19.28
CA ASN A 419 7.04 9.45 18.04
C ASN A 419 8.25 8.52 18.21
N GLY A 420 8.09 7.24 17.90
CA GLY A 420 9.18 6.26 17.93
C GLY A 420 9.70 5.88 19.32
N ALA A 421 9.08 6.31 20.42
CA ALA A 421 9.59 6.14 21.78
C ALA A 421 9.92 4.68 22.14
N PHE A 422 9.14 3.73 21.63
CA PHE A 422 9.41 2.30 21.83
C PHE A 422 10.70 1.81 21.16
N TYR A 423 11.12 2.44 20.06
CA TYR A 423 12.19 1.97 19.17
C TYR A 423 13.53 2.70 19.36
N LEU A 424 13.48 3.95 19.82
CA LEU A 424 14.64 4.84 19.95
C LEU A 424 15.43 4.60 21.23
N TRP A 425 16.73 4.94 21.27
CA TRP A 425 17.56 4.77 22.45
C TRP A 425 18.40 6.00 22.75
N THR A 426 18.46 6.40 24.02
CA THR A 426 19.58 7.25 24.47
C THR A 426 20.82 6.39 24.67
N ARG A 427 22.02 6.95 24.48
CA ARG A 427 23.27 6.21 24.71
C ARG A 427 23.34 5.60 26.11
N ARG A 428 22.98 6.38 27.13
CA ARG A 428 22.96 5.94 28.53
C ARG A 428 22.02 4.75 28.78
N GLU A 429 20.83 4.77 28.18
CA GLU A 429 19.87 3.68 28.32
C GLU A 429 20.34 2.43 27.59
N PHE A 430 20.91 2.59 26.39
CA PHE A 430 21.51 1.50 25.62
C PHE A 430 22.61 0.80 26.42
N ASP A 431 23.57 1.56 26.94
CA ASP A 431 24.68 1.02 27.75
C ASP A 431 24.16 0.30 29.01
N ALA A 432 23.17 0.89 29.69
CA ALA A 432 22.56 0.29 30.88
C ALA A 432 21.79 -1.02 30.56
N ALA A 433 21.16 -1.11 29.39
CA ALA A 433 20.44 -2.31 28.95
C ALA A 433 21.40 -3.44 28.56
N VAL A 434 22.53 -3.14 27.91
CA VAL A 434 23.55 -4.15 27.54
C VAL A 434 24.38 -4.57 28.77
N GLY A 435 24.67 -3.64 29.67
CA GLY A 435 25.28 -3.84 30.99
C GLY A 435 26.79 -4.12 31.00
N ASP A 436 27.36 -4.66 29.92
CA ASP A 436 28.81 -4.83 29.74
C ASP A 436 29.35 -3.71 28.83
N GLU A 437 30.31 -2.93 29.33
CA GLU A 437 30.82 -1.74 28.62
C GLU A 437 31.46 -2.07 27.27
N ASN A 438 32.21 -3.17 27.18
CA ASN A 438 32.86 -3.57 25.93
C ASN A 438 31.84 -4.06 24.89
N GLU A 439 30.88 -4.87 25.32
CA GLU A 439 29.78 -5.33 24.47
C GLU A 439 28.88 -4.18 24.01
N ALA A 440 28.61 -3.22 24.90
CA ALA A 440 27.85 -2.00 24.57
C ALA A 440 28.57 -1.16 23.52
N GLU A 441 29.88 -0.96 23.64
CA GLU A 441 30.67 -0.20 22.65
C GLU A 441 30.71 -0.90 21.28
N ILE A 442 30.87 -2.23 21.26
CA ILE A 442 30.80 -3.04 20.03
C ILE A 442 29.43 -2.87 19.36
N ALA A 443 28.35 -3.01 20.13
CA ALA A 443 26.98 -2.91 19.63
C ALA A 443 26.63 -1.48 19.20
N ALA A 444 27.07 -0.46 19.94
CA ALA A 444 26.90 0.95 19.61
C ALA A 444 27.61 1.30 18.29
N THR A 445 28.84 0.80 18.09
CA THR A 445 29.56 1.00 16.82
C THR A 445 28.86 0.33 15.65
N TYR A 446 28.24 -0.84 15.87
CA TYR A 446 27.51 -1.57 14.83
C TYR A 446 26.20 -0.87 14.43
N TRP A 447 25.40 -0.43 15.41
CA TRP A 447 24.09 0.20 15.21
C TRP A 447 24.09 1.74 15.18
N ASP A 448 25.28 2.34 15.13
CA ASP A 448 25.47 3.80 15.09
C ASP A 448 24.82 4.54 16.27
N VAL A 449 25.02 4.03 17.49
CA VAL A 449 24.52 4.67 18.73
C VAL A 449 25.54 5.68 19.25
N GLN A 450 25.20 6.95 19.13
CA GLN A 450 26.02 8.10 19.49
C GLN A 450 25.58 8.71 20.82
N THR A 451 26.52 9.38 21.51
CA THR A 451 26.29 10.00 22.82
C THR A 451 25.18 11.05 22.79
N ASP A 452 25.17 11.88 21.75
CA ASP A 452 24.25 13.01 21.59
C ASP A 452 23.06 12.69 20.66
N GLY A 453 22.85 11.40 20.34
CA GLY A 453 21.87 10.96 19.35
C GLY A 453 22.43 10.92 17.92
N ASN A 454 21.72 10.23 17.02
CA ASN A 454 22.14 10.05 15.62
C ASN A 454 21.12 10.59 14.60
N VAL A 455 20.09 11.28 15.09
CA VAL A 455 19.10 11.99 14.26
C VAL A 455 19.63 13.39 13.97
N ASP A 456 19.72 13.75 12.69
CA ASP A 456 20.16 15.08 12.28
C ASP A 456 19.13 16.14 12.70
N PRO A 457 19.53 17.22 13.40
CA PRO A 457 18.61 18.29 13.80
C PRO A 457 17.82 18.93 12.66
N VAL A 458 18.32 18.89 11.41
CA VAL A 458 17.57 19.36 10.23
C VAL A 458 16.29 18.56 10.01
N HIS A 459 16.27 17.29 10.43
CA HIS A 459 15.12 16.40 10.33
C HIS A 459 14.32 16.31 11.65
N ASP A 460 14.66 17.12 12.66
CA ASP A 460 13.98 17.19 13.96
C ASP A 460 13.62 18.64 14.34
N PRO A 461 12.80 19.35 13.54
CA PRO A 461 12.48 20.76 13.78
C PRO A 461 11.67 21.02 15.07
N LEU A 462 11.15 19.96 15.70
CA LEU A 462 10.35 20.01 16.92
C LEU A 462 11.13 19.51 18.16
N ASP A 463 12.42 19.21 18.02
CA ASP A 463 13.27 18.69 19.10
C ASP A 463 12.72 17.39 19.75
N GLU A 464 11.99 16.57 18.99
CA GLU A 464 11.39 15.31 19.45
C GLU A 464 12.43 14.20 19.66
N PHE A 465 13.53 14.24 18.92
CA PHE A 465 14.57 13.23 18.84
C PHE A 465 15.89 13.65 19.50
N LEU A 466 15.90 14.71 20.31
CA LEU A 466 17.08 15.13 21.08
C LEU A 466 17.68 13.96 21.89
N ASN A 467 18.98 13.68 21.66
CA ASN A 467 19.74 12.58 22.25
C ASN A 467 19.21 11.17 21.95
N GLN A 468 18.33 11.02 20.96
CA GLN A 468 17.79 9.73 20.54
C GLN A 468 18.61 9.13 19.41
N ASN A 469 18.73 7.80 19.45
CA ASN A 469 19.37 7.01 18.41
C ASN A 469 18.35 6.08 17.75
N ALA A 470 18.20 6.22 16.44
CA ALA A 470 17.53 5.25 15.59
C ALA A 470 18.57 4.22 15.11
N LEU A 471 18.40 2.95 15.47
CA LEU A 471 19.43 1.94 15.20
C LEU A 471 19.56 1.69 13.69
N ARG A 472 20.77 1.76 13.15
CA ARG A 472 21.08 1.43 11.75
C ARG A 472 22.43 0.76 11.62
N ILE A 473 22.57 -0.20 10.73
CA ILE A 473 23.82 -0.91 10.50
C ILE A 473 24.72 -0.07 9.62
N THR A 474 25.85 0.41 10.17
CA THR A 474 26.85 1.17 9.40
C THR A 474 28.08 0.35 9.03
N LYS A 475 28.25 -0.84 9.63
CA LYS A 475 29.43 -1.71 9.44
C LYS A 475 29.04 -3.17 9.38
N THR A 476 29.73 -3.92 8.53
CA THR A 476 29.63 -5.40 8.53
C THR A 476 30.35 -5.99 9.74
N TYR A 477 30.02 -7.22 10.12
CA TYR A 477 30.74 -7.94 11.18
C TYR A 477 32.25 -8.03 10.92
N ALA A 478 32.65 -8.30 9.67
CA ALA A 478 34.06 -8.30 9.26
C ALA A 478 34.70 -6.91 9.37
N GLY A 479 33.99 -5.84 8.99
CA GLY A 479 34.45 -4.46 9.13
C GLY A 479 34.64 -4.06 10.59
N LEU A 480 33.70 -4.44 11.45
CA LEU A 480 33.74 -4.19 12.89
C LEU A 480 34.92 -4.94 13.54
N GLY A 481 35.11 -6.21 13.18
CA GLY A 481 36.24 -7.01 13.66
C GLY A 481 37.59 -6.39 13.33
N ARG A 482 37.76 -5.87 12.11
CA ARG A 482 38.98 -5.14 11.70
C ARG A 482 39.21 -3.87 12.49
N GLN A 483 38.16 -3.08 12.74
CA GLN A 483 38.29 -1.81 13.46
C GLN A 483 38.62 -2.02 14.94
N LEU A 484 37.96 -2.99 15.58
CA LEU A 484 38.07 -3.23 17.02
C LEU A 484 39.15 -4.26 17.39
N GLY A 485 39.79 -4.89 16.41
CA GLY A 485 40.81 -5.90 16.63
C GLY A 485 40.28 -7.23 17.20
N ILE A 486 39.01 -7.55 16.94
CA ILE A 486 38.35 -8.78 17.41
C ILE A 486 37.99 -9.72 16.24
N PRO A 487 37.91 -11.03 16.46
CA PRO A 487 37.42 -11.96 15.43
C PRO A 487 35.99 -11.65 15.01
N GLU A 488 35.66 -11.81 13.72
CA GLU A 488 34.30 -11.61 13.19
C GLU A 488 33.24 -12.46 13.92
N ARG A 489 33.61 -13.68 14.31
CA ARG A 489 32.76 -14.56 15.12
C ARG A 489 32.44 -13.95 16.48
N GLU A 490 33.42 -13.32 17.12
CA GLU A 490 33.21 -12.65 18.40
C GLU A 490 32.28 -11.45 18.22
N ALA A 491 32.51 -10.60 17.21
CA ALA A 491 31.62 -9.48 16.88
C ALA A 491 30.16 -9.95 16.69
N THR A 492 29.96 -11.02 15.92
CA THR A 492 28.65 -11.63 15.66
C THR A 492 27.98 -12.08 16.97
N GLN A 493 28.72 -12.76 17.84
CA GLN A 493 28.21 -13.25 19.13
C GLN A 493 27.84 -12.11 20.09
N ARG A 494 28.68 -11.08 20.17
CA ARG A 494 28.46 -9.90 21.03
C ARG A 494 27.24 -9.11 20.58
N ILE A 495 27.06 -8.90 19.28
CA ILE A 495 25.89 -8.20 18.73
C ILE A 495 24.60 -9.01 18.96
N ALA A 496 24.64 -10.33 18.76
CA ALA A 496 23.48 -11.18 19.02
C ALA A 496 23.08 -11.17 20.51
N SER A 497 24.06 -11.21 21.42
CA SER A 497 23.84 -11.06 22.86
C SER A 497 23.25 -9.69 23.22
N ALA A 498 23.82 -8.60 22.69
CA ALA A 498 23.32 -7.24 22.92
C ALA A 498 21.88 -7.06 22.42
N ARG A 499 21.56 -7.58 21.21
CA ARG A 499 20.20 -7.57 20.66
C ARG A 499 19.19 -8.18 21.62
N GLU A 500 19.52 -9.34 22.18
CA GLU A 500 18.63 -10.05 23.11
C GLU A 500 18.45 -9.29 24.42
N LYS A 501 19.52 -8.72 24.98
CA LYS A 501 19.44 -7.89 26.19
C LYS A 501 18.60 -6.63 25.99
N LEU A 502 18.81 -5.94 24.87
CA LEU A 502 18.00 -4.78 24.47
C LEU A 502 16.53 -5.15 24.29
N ARG A 503 16.25 -6.30 23.66
CA ARG A 503 14.88 -6.82 23.52
C ARG A 503 14.24 -7.07 24.88
N ILE A 504 14.91 -7.79 25.79
CA ILE A 504 14.41 -8.05 27.14
C ILE A 504 14.14 -6.75 27.89
N TYR A 505 15.05 -5.78 27.82
CA TYR A 505 14.88 -4.46 28.43
C TYR A 505 13.65 -3.75 27.85
N ARG A 506 13.55 -3.67 26.52
CA ARG A 506 12.49 -2.95 25.81
C ARG A 506 11.10 -3.51 26.15
N GLU A 507 10.92 -4.83 26.08
CA GLU A 507 9.62 -5.47 26.37
C GLU A 507 9.22 -5.34 27.84
N LYS A 508 10.19 -5.21 28.76
CA LYS A 508 9.94 -5.08 30.19
C LYS A 508 9.61 -3.65 30.61
N GLU A 509 10.46 -2.71 30.20
CA GLU A 509 10.48 -1.34 30.73
C GLU A 509 9.64 -0.36 29.92
N ARG A 510 9.48 -0.59 28.60
CA ARG A 510 8.76 0.33 27.70
C ARG A 510 7.30 -0.04 27.49
N VAL A 511 6.52 0.94 27.06
CA VAL A 511 5.13 0.73 26.64
C VAL A 511 5.11 0.49 25.14
N ARG A 512 4.59 -0.67 24.73
CA ARG A 512 4.42 -1.01 23.32
C ARG A 512 3.44 -0.03 22.66
N PRO A 513 3.65 0.36 21.39
CA PRO A 513 2.68 1.16 20.67
C PRO A 513 1.32 0.48 20.58
N VAL A 514 0.27 1.29 20.43
CA VAL A 514 -1.10 0.80 20.27
C VAL A 514 -1.19 -0.02 18.98
N VAL A 515 -1.80 -1.20 19.07
CA VAL A 515 -2.11 -2.03 17.91
C VAL A 515 -3.51 -1.67 17.41
N ASP A 516 -3.64 -1.37 16.12
CA ASP A 516 -4.95 -1.26 15.47
C ASP A 516 -5.48 -2.67 15.17
N THR A 517 -6.46 -3.12 15.95
CA THR A 517 -6.97 -4.49 15.94
C THR A 517 -7.96 -4.78 14.82
N LYS A 518 -8.17 -3.84 13.89
CA LYS A 518 -8.93 -4.13 12.66
C LYS A 518 -8.25 -5.27 11.88
N ILE A 519 -9.06 -6.19 11.37
CA ILE A 519 -8.65 -7.19 10.39
C ILE A 519 -9.26 -6.76 9.06
N VAL A 520 -8.43 -6.24 8.16
CA VAL A 520 -8.84 -5.80 6.80
C VAL A 520 -8.55 -6.91 5.80
N THR A 521 -9.54 -7.25 4.98
CA THR A 521 -9.49 -8.35 4.02
C THR A 521 -8.35 -8.19 3.01
N ALA A 522 -8.24 -7.01 2.38
CA ALA A 522 -7.15 -6.65 1.48
C ALA A 522 -5.75 -6.93 2.07
N TYR A 523 -5.46 -6.40 3.26
CA TYR A 523 -4.12 -6.51 3.89
C TYR A 523 -3.81 -7.95 4.31
N ASN A 524 -4.82 -8.68 4.79
CA ASN A 524 -4.67 -10.10 5.12
C ASN A 524 -4.42 -10.94 3.86
N GLY A 525 -5.02 -10.59 2.71
CA GLY A 525 -4.72 -11.20 1.43
C GLY A 525 -3.23 -11.16 1.09
N MET A 526 -2.61 -9.97 1.19
CA MET A 526 -1.16 -9.81 0.98
C MET A 526 -0.32 -10.63 1.98
N ALA A 527 -0.71 -10.66 3.25
CA ALA A 527 -0.02 -11.47 4.26
C ALA A 527 -0.11 -12.97 3.95
N ILE A 528 -1.27 -13.44 3.49
CA ILE A 528 -1.48 -14.84 3.06
C ILE A 528 -0.56 -15.18 1.89
N VAL A 529 -0.44 -14.30 0.87
CA VAL A 529 0.50 -14.48 -0.26
C VAL A 529 1.93 -14.68 0.26
N ALA A 530 2.43 -13.73 1.06
CA ALA A 530 3.83 -13.72 1.48
C ALA A 530 4.17 -14.90 2.41
N LEU A 531 3.30 -15.23 3.36
CA LEU A 531 3.50 -16.35 4.29
C LEU A 531 3.40 -17.71 3.59
N SER A 532 2.46 -17.88 2.65
CA SER A 532 2.31 -19.12 1.90
C SER A 532 3.59 -19.40 1.09
N ARG A 533 4.06 -18.41 0.33
CA ARG A 533 5.29 -18.53 -0.45
C ARG A 533 6.52 -18.80 0.42
N THR A 534 6.65 -18.09 1.54
CA THR A 534 7.76 -18.28 2.49
C THR A 534 7.75 -19.69 3.10
N SER A 535 6.58 -20.20 3.46
CA SER A 535 6.44 -21.55 4.02
C SER A 535 6.92 -22.65 3.06
N ALA A 536 6.64 -22.51 1.76
CA ALA A 536 7.01 -23.49 0.75
C ALA A 536 8.54 -23.60 0.58
N ILE A 537 9.26 -22.49 0.71
CA ILE A 537 10.73 -22.49 0.63
C ILE A 537 11.36 -23.05 1.90
N LEU A 538 10.79 -22.73 3.06
CA LEU A 538 11.30 -23.18 4.35
C LEU A 538 10.98 -24.65 4.64
N LEU A 539 10.03 -25.29 3.95
CA LEU A 539 9.59 -26.66 4.25
C LEU A 539 10.74 -27.66 4.44
N ASN A 540 11.79 -27.55 3.63
CA ASN A 540 12.96 -28.44 3.71
C ASN A 540 14.13 -27.88 4.55
N GLN A 541 14.09 -26.60 4.94
CA GLN A 541 15.18 -25.91 5.64
C GLN A 541 14.87 -25.68 7.13
N ASP A 542 13.63 -25.31 7.44
CA ASP A 542 13.09 -25.01 8.76
C ASP A 542 11.60 -25.41 8.80
N PRO A 543 11.30 -26.72 8.96
CA PRO A 543 9.94 -27.24 8.88
C PRO A 543 8.99 -26.68 9.94
N GLU A 544 9.51 -26.28 11.10
CA GLU A 544 8.72 -25.71 12.19
C GLU A 544 8.19 -24.33 11.81
N ARG A 545 9.07 -23.42 11.35
CA ARG A 545 8.64 -22.12 10.82
C ARG A 545 7.74 -22.28 9.61
N ALA A 546 8.06 -23.19 8.71
CA ALA A 546 7.21 -23.47 7.54
C ALA A 546 5.78 -23.83 7.96
N ALA A 547 5.63 -24.76 8.92
CA ALA A 547 4.33 -25.15 9.45
C ALA A 547 3.61 -24.01 10.15
N LYS A 548 4.33 -23.20 10.96
CA LYS A 548 3.78 -22.01 11.63
C LYS A 548 3.19 -21.02 10.64
N TYR A 549 3.96 -20.64 9.61
CA TYR A 549 3.55 -19.63 8.62
C TYR A 549 2.39 -20.10 7.76
N LEU A 550 2.43 -21.35 7.30
CA LEU A 550 1.34 -21.93 6.52
C LEU A 550 0.04 -22.03 7.34
N THR A 551 0.15 -22.40 8.62
CA THR A 551 -1.00 -22.45 9.52
C THR A 551 -1.61 -21.07 9.76
N ALA A 552 -0.77 -20.05 9.98
CA ALA A 552 -1.23 -18.68 10.13
C ALA A 552 -1.97 -18.19 8.87
N ALA A 553 -1.42 -18.44 7.67
CA ALA A 553 -2.06 -18.09 6.40
C ALA A 553 -3.42 -18.79 6.20
N LYS A 554 -3.49 -20.10 6.47
CA LYS A 554 -4.75 -20.87 6.40
C LYS A 554 -5.80 -20.33 7.38
N ASN A 555 -5.41 -20.05 8.62
CA ASN A 555 -6.32 -19.54 9.64
C ASN A 555 -6.86 -18.15 9.27
N ALA A 556 -6.03 -17.27 8.70
CA ALA A 556 -6.47 -15.96 8.19
C ALA A 556 -7.49 -16.11 7.04
N ALA A 557 -7.22 -16.98 6.07
CA ALA A 557 -8.16 -17.24 4.96
C ALA A 557 -9.50 -17.82 5.48
N GLN A 558 -9.46 -18.75 6.44
CA GLN A 558 -10.66 -19.32 7.07
C GLN A 558 -11.42 -18.27 7.89
N PHE A 559 -10.72 -17.40 8.62
CA PHE A 559 -11.35 -16.31 9.34
C PHE A 559 -12.13 -15.40 8.39
N ILE A 560 -11.50 -14.94 7.30
CA ILE A 560 -12.17 -14.10 6.29
C ILE A 560 -13.37 -14.83 5.68
N LYS A 561 -13.20 -16.11 5.31
CA LYS A 561 -14.29 -16.91 4.75
C LYS A 561 -15.50 -17.03 5.68
N THR A 562 -15.26 -17.15 6.98
CA THR A 562 -16.32 -17.39 7.97
C THR A 562 -16.93 -16.11 8.51
N LYS A 563 -16.15 -15.03 8.63
CA LYS A 563 -16.58 -13.77 9.26
C LYS A 563 -16.90 -12.68 8.26
N LEU A 564 -16.28 -12.68 7.08
CA LEU A 564 -16.34 -11.56 6.12
C LEU A 564 -16.90 -11.94 4.75
N TRP A 565 -17.03 -13.22 4.41
CA TRP A 565 -17.70 -13.65 3.18
C TRP A 565 -19.17 -14.01 3.42
N ASP A 566 -20.09 -13.30 2.76
CA ASP A 566 -21.50 -13.66 2.67
C ASP A 566 -21.74 -14.43 1.37
N SER A 567 -21.70 -15.77 1.46
CA SER A 567 -21.94 -16.66 0.32
C SER A 567 -23.35 -16.54 -0.28
N GLY A 568 -24.36 -16.15 0.49
CA GLY A 568 -25.74 -16.02 0.01
C GLY A 568 -25.92 -14.79 -0.88
N ARG A 569 -25.30 -13.68 -0.51
CA ARG A 569 -25.28 -12.43 -1.30
C ARG A 569 -24.10 -12.36 -2.28
N ARG A 570 -23.15 -13.28 -2.15
CA ARG A 570 -21.83 -13.25 -2.81
C ARG A 570 -21.08 -11.94 -2.56
N VAL A 571 -21.16 -11.42 -1.34
CA VAL A 571 -20.53 -10.14 -0.95
C VAL A 571 -19.45 -10.39 0.09
N LEU A 572 -18.25 -9.88 -0.18
CA LEU A 572 -17.16 -9.77 0.76
C LEU A 572 -17.32 -8.47 1.54
N TYR A 573 -17.08 -8.53 2.84
CA TYR A 573 -16.99 -7.37 3.73
C TYR A 573 -15.54 -6.97 3.92
N ARG A 574 -15.31 -5.67 4.08
CA ARG A 574 -13.96 -5.13 4.11
C ARG A 574 -13.19 -5.53 5.36
N ALA A 575 -13.82 -5.43 6.53
CA ALA A 575 -13.08 -5.54 7.77
C ALA A 575 -13.90 -6.07 8.97
N TYR A 576 -13.15 -6.51 9.98
CA TYR A 576 -13.66 -6.97 11.27
C TYR A 576 -12.93 -6.22 12.40
N CYS A 577 -13.68 -5.64 13.34
CA CYS A 577 -13.17 -5.07 14.59
C CYS A 577 -14.25 -5.20 15.66
N ASP A 578 -14.06 -6.08 16.64
CA ASP A 578 -15.08 -6.46 17.65
C ASP A 578 -16.43 -6.94 17.06
N GLY A 579 -16.43 -7.23 15.76
CA GLY A 579 -17.62 -7.48 14.95
C GLY A 579 -17.35 -7.17 13.48
N ARG A 580 -18.21 -7.67 12.60
CA ARG A 580 -18.13 -7.36 11.17
C ARG A 580 -18.56 -5.92 10.92
N LEU A 581 -17.69 -5.14 10.27
CA LEU A 581 -18.02 -3.77 9.85
C LEU A 581 -19.10 -3.79 8.75
N ALA A 582 -19.91 -2.72 8.69
CA ALA A 582 -20.99 -2.62 7.71
C ALA A 582 -20.48 -2.42 6.27
N THR A 583 -19.26 -1.93 6.10
CA THR A 583 -18.65 -1.61 4.81
C THR A 583 -18.40 -2.86 3.99
N ASN A 584 -19.00 -2.90 2.80
CA ASN A 584 -18.70 -3.93 1.80
C ASN A 584 -17.24 -3.79 1.31
N GLY A 585 -16.65 -4.90 0.88
CA GLY A 585 -15.32 -4.92 0.30
C GLY A 585 -15.26 -4.18 -1.03
N PHE A 586 -14.14 -3.50 -1.26
CA PHE A 586 -13.78 -2.85 -2.51
C PHE A 586 -13.09 -3.85 -3.45
N ALA A 587 -12.84 -3.47 -4.70
CA ALA A 587 -12.18 -4.34 -5.66
C ALA A 587 -10.82 -4.88 -5.15
N GLU A 588 -10.10 -4.10 -4.33
CA GLU A 588 -8.84 -4.53 -3.69
C GLU A 588 -8.99 -5.68 -2.69
N ASP A 589 -10.10 -5.72 -1.95
CA ASP A 589 -10.37 -6.78 -0.97
C ASP A 589 -10.54 -8.13 -1.67
N TYR A 590 -11.12 -8.13 -2.88
CA TYR A 590 -11.20 -9.31 -3.72
C TYR A 590 -9.85 -9.63 -4.35
N ALA A 591 -9.20 -8.65 -5.00
CA ALA A 591 -7.96 -8.85 -5.75
C ALA A 591 -6.87 -9.51 -4.89
N TYR A 592 -6.57 -8.93 -3.73
CA TYR A 592 -5.47 -9.42 -2.89
C TYR A 592 -5.82 -10.73 -2.18
N LEU A 593 -7.10 -10.94 -1.83
CA LEU A 593 -7.53 -12.21 -1.24
C LEU A 593 -7.45 -13.35 -2.28
N ILE A 594 -7.92 -13.12 -3.51
CA ILE A 594 -7.84 -14.09 -4.61
C ILE A 594 -6.39 -14.50 -4.83
N GLU A 595 -5.46 -13.54 -4.88
CA GLU A 595 -4.03 -13.85 -5.03
C GLU A 595 -3.51 -14.74 -3.90
N GLY A 596 -3.88 -14.44 -2.65
CA GLY A 596 -3.53 -15.26 -1.48
C GLY A 596 -4.10 -16.68 -1.55
N LEU A 597 -5.32 -16.84 -2.05
CA LEU A 597 -5.96 -18.15 -2.24
C LEU A 597 -5.31 -18.97 -3.36
N LEU A 598 -4.85 -18.31 -4.42
CA LEU A 598 -4.07 -18.95 -5.47
C LEU A 598 -2.73 -19.48 -4.93
N GLU A 599 -2.02 -18.70 -4.10
CA GLU A 599 -0.80 -19.17 -3.45
C GLU A 599 -1.07 -20.32 -2.46
N LEU A 600 -2.14 -20.24 -1.66
CA LEU A 600 -2.53 -21.34 -0.77
C LEU A 600 -2.81 -22.63 -1.55
N TYR A 601 -3.51 -22.55 -2.68
CA TYR A 601 -3.70 -23.69 -3.57
C TYR A 601 -2.36 -24.22 -4.08
N GLU A 602 -1.48 -23.36 -4.60
CA GLU A 602 -0.19 -23.76 -5.16
C GLU A 602 0.72 -24.43 -4.12
N VAL A 603 0.64 -24.04 -2.85
CA VAL A 603 1.44 -24.64 -1.76
C VAL A 603 0.81 -25.92 -1.20
N THR A 604 -0.52 -26.04 -1.21
CA THR A 604 -1.22 -27.11 -0.47
C THR A 604 -1.87 -28.17 -1.36
N ALA A 605 -2.01 -27.91 -2.66
CA ALA A 605 -2.80 -28.69 -3.60
C ALA A 605 -4.30 -28.83 -3.24
N ASP A 606 -4.80 -28.08 -2.25
CA ASP A 606 -6.20 -28.13 -1.82
C ASP A 606 -7.08 -27.31 -2.76
N GLU A 607 -7.85 -28.02 -3.60
CA GLU A 607 -8.75 -27.42 -4.61
C GLU A 607 -9.82 -26.50 -4.00
N SER A 608 -10.10 -26.58 -2.69
CA SER A 608 -11.09 -25.72 -2.05
C SER A 608 -10.69 -24.23 -2.02
N TRP A 609 -9.38 -23.95 -2.01
CA TRP A 609 -8.85 -22.58 -2.12
C TRP A 609 -9.04 -22.03 -3.53
N LEU A 610 -8.68 -22.82 -4.54
CA LEU A 610 -8.83 -22.43 -5.95
C LEU A 610 -10.31 -22.26 -6.34
N LYS A 611 -11.19 -23.14 -5.85
CA LYS A 611 -12.64 -23.01 -6.05
C LYS A 611 -13.18 -21.71 -5.47
N TRP A 612 -12.70 -21.32 -4.29
CA TRP A 612 -13.13 -20.07 -3.67
C TRP A 612 -12.53 -18.85 -4.38
N ALA A 613 -11.29 -18.93 -4.86
CA ALA A 613 -10.69 -17.92 -5.72
C ALA A 613 -11.51 -17.68 -7.00
N ASP A 614 -11.97 -18.74 -7.67
CA ASP A 614 -12.87 -18.67 -8.85
C ASP A 614 -14.22 -18.00 -8.52
N GLU A 615 -14.82 -18.35 -7.38
CA GLU A 615 -16.07 -17.76 -6.90
C GLU A 615 -15.93 -16.25 -6.61
N LEU A 616 -14.85 -15.86 -5.95
CA LEU A 616 -14.52 -14.48 -5.64
C LEU A 616 -14.15 -13.67 -6.89
N GLN A 617 -13.38 -14.25 -7.82
CA GLN A 617 -13.04 -13.59 -9.09
C GLN A 617 -14.30 -13.31 -9.90
N SER A 618 -15.22 -14.28 -9.98
CA SER A 618 -16.52 -14.07 -10.61
C SER A 618 -17.31 -12.95 -9.92
N ALA A 619 -17.34 -12.95 -8.57
CA ALA A 619 -18.03 -11.92 -7.81
C ALA A 619 -17.41 -10.52 -7.98
N GLN A 620 -16.09 -10.44 -8.13
CA GLN A 620 -15.34 -9.22 -8.42
C GLN A 620 -15.69 -8.69 -9.81
N ILE A 621 -15.68 -9.56 -10.83
CA ILE A 621 -16.05 -9.20 -12.21
C ILE A 621 -17.47 -8.62 -12.23
N ASP A 622 -18.45 -9.32 -11.64
CA ASP A 622 -19.86 -8.90 -11.65
C ASP A 622 -20.09 -7.51 -11.03
N ARG A 623 -19.23 -7.07 -10.10
CA ARG A 623 -19.43 -5.86 -9.28
C ARG A 623 -18.61 -4.67 -9.73
N PHE A 624 -17.41 -4.91 -10.23
CA PHE A 624 -16.40 -3.88 -10.39
C PHE A 624 -15.88 -3.77 -11.82
N TYR A 625 -16.02 -4.81 -12.64
CA TYR A 625 -15.47 -4.78 -13.99
C TYR A 625 -16.22 -3.79 -14.89
N ASP A 626 -15.46 -3.05 -15.70
CA ASP A 626 -15.99 -2.13 -16.70
C ASP A 626 -16.19 -2.86 -18.02
N ASP A 627 -17.34 -3.51 -18.19
CA ASP A 627 -17.71 -4.16 -19.44
C ASP A 627 -17.87 -3.14 -20.60
N ALA A 628 -17.81 -3.62 -21.85
CA ALA A 628 -18.01 -2.85 -23.08
C ALA A 628 -19.24 -1.91 -23.03
N PRO A 629 -19.21 -0.75 -23.70
CA PRO A 629 -19.76 0.50 -23.18
C PRO A 629 -21.27 0.44 -23.02
N SER A 630 -21.72 0.57 -21.78
CA SER A 630 -23.05 1.08 -21.48
C SER A 630 -23.08 2.57 -21.81
N ALA A 631 -23.32 2.88 -23.09
CA ALA A 631 -23.46 4.19 -23.74
C ALA A 631 -22.21 4.71 -24.48
N ALA A 632 -22.46 5.27 -25.66
CA ALA A 632 -21.50 6.06 -26.41
C ALA A 632 -21.25 7.38 -25.66
N THR A 633 -20.42 7.36 -24.64
CA THR A 633 -19.84 8.56 -24.06
C THR A 633 -18.86 9.12 -25.09
N GLY A 634 -18.95 10.41 -25.39
CA GLY A 634 -18.14 11.08 -26.42
C GLY A 634 -16.66 11.25 -26.06
N ALA A 635 -16.06 10.33 -25.31
CA ALA A 635 -14.68 10.38 -24.85
C ALA A 635 -13.97 9.05 -25.14
N ASN A 636 -12.68 9.11 -25.46
CA ASN A 636 -11.81 8.00 -25.87
C ASN A 636 -11.55 6.92 -24.78
N ALA A 637 -12.44 6.76 -23.78
CA ALA A 637 -12.23 5.80 -22.70
C ALA A 637 -12.41 4.36 -23.19
N LYS A 638 -11.33 3.55 -23.12
CA LYS A 638 -11.39 2.12 -23.41
C LYS A 638 -12.09 1.38 -22.25
N CYS A 639 -13.07 0.54 -22.58
CA CYS A 639 -13.67 -0.37 -21.62
C CYS A 639 -12.67 -1.45 -21.17
N GLY A 640 -12.90 -2.02 -20.00
CA GLY A 640 -12.03 -2.99 -19.33
C GLY A 640 -11.47 -2.45 -18.01
N GLY A 641 -10.83 -3.32 -17.23
CA GLY A 641 -10.37 -2.99 -15.89
C GLY A 641 -11.50 -2.99 -14.85
N PHE A 642 -11.15 -2.68 -13.61
CA PHE A 642 -11.99 -2.76 -12.44
C PHE A 642 -12.02 -1.41 -11.73
N TYR A 643 -13.23 -0.90 -11.50
CA TYR A 643 -13.45 0.23 -10.62
C TYR A 643 -13.18 -0.18 -9.16
N SER A 644 -12.60 0.72 -8.37
CA SER A 644 -12.31 0.47 -6.96
C SER A 644 -13.59 0.23 -6.14
N SER A 645 -14.67 0.95 -6.45
CA SER A 645 -15.97 0.88 -5.76
C SER A 645 -17.12 0.38 -6.66
N THR A 646 -18.20 -0.08 -6.02
CA THR A 646 -19.42 -0.49 -6.72
C THR A 646 -20.14 0.72 -7.33
N ARG A 647 -21.00 0.48 -8.33
CA ARG A 647 -21.77 1.55 -9.00
C ARG A 647 -22.69 2.31 -8.05
N ASP A 648 -23.19 1.62 -7.03
CA ASP A 648 -24.09 2.14 -6.00
C ASP A 648 -23.36 2.54 -4.70
N ALA A 649 -22.04 2.70 -4.74
CA ALA A 649 -21.27 3.13 -3.58
C ALA A 649 -21.81 4.48 -3.05
N PRO A 650 -22.26 4.53 -1.78
CA PRO A 650 -22.85 5.74 -1.23
C PRO A 650 -21.82 6.86 -1.16
N HIS A 651 -22.28 8.11 -1.29
CA HIS A 651 -21.46 9.31 -1.08
C HIS A 651 -20.19 9.41 -1.95
N THR A 652 -20.10 8.66 -3.05
CA THR A 652 -18.95 8.65 -3.95
C THR A 652 -19.16 9.60 -5.12
N ILE A 653 -18.29 10.62 -5.25
CA ILE A 653 -18.36 11.60 -6.35
C ILE A 653 -17.78 11.08 -7.67
N LEU A 654 -16.87 10.11 -7.59
CA LEU A 654 -16.15 9.56 -8.73
C LEU A 654 -15.83 8.08 -8.51
N ARG A 655 -16.01 7.25 -9.54
CA ARG A 655 -15.50 5.87 -9.56
C ARG A 655 -14.23 5.83 -10.38
N VAL A 656 -13.18 5.24 -9.82
CA VAL A 656 -11.84 5.25 -10.38
C VAL A 656 -11.35 3.83 -10.60
N LYS A 657 -10.65 3.58 -11.71
CA LYS A 657 -9.91 2.35 -11.95
C LYS A 657 -8.46 2.59 -11.56
N GLU A 658 -8.04 2.04 -10.42
CA GLU A 658 -6.68 2.26 -9.94
C GLU A 658 -5.69 1.41 -10.74
N GLY A 659 -4.91 2.06 -11.62
CA GLY A 659 -3.87 1.42 -12.44
C GLY A 659 -2.44 1.68 -11.98
N ILE A 660 -2.19 2.85 -11.40
CA ILE A 660 -0.86 3.27 -10.95
C ILE A 660 -0.47 2.49 -9.70
N ASP A 661 0.74 1.94 -9.68
CA ASP A 661 1.30 1.30 -8.50
C ASP A 661 1.93 2.34 -7.57
N GLY A 662 1.46 2.40 -6.32
CA GLY A 662 1.94 3.33 -5.29
C GLY A 662 2.69 2.63 -4.16
N SER A 663 2.37 3.02 -2.92
CA SER A 663 2.79 2.27 -1.72
C SER A 663 2.18 0.87 -1.68
N GLN A 664 1.03 0.68 -2.32
CA GLN A 664 0.37 -0.60 -2.54
C GLN A 664 0.36 -0.93 -4.04
N PRO A 665 0.32 -2.22 -4.41
CA PRO A 665 0.10 -2.63 -5.78
C PRO A 665 -1.22 -2.08 -6.32
N SER A 666 -1.30 -1.83 -7.63
CA SER A 666 -2.57 -1.47 -8.26
C SER A 666 -3.57 -2.62 -8.16
N VAL A 667 -4.83 -2.29 -7.86
CA VAL A 667 -5.95 -3.25 -7.88
C VAL A 667 -6.08 -3.92 -9.25
N ASN A 668 -5.94 -3.14 -10.32
CA ASN A 668 -6.02 -3.64 -11.69
C ASN A 668 -4.82 -4.51 -12.05
N SER A 669 -3.61 -4.16 -11.60
CA SER A 669 -2.42 -4.99 -11.72
C SER A 669 -2.63 -6.38 -11.10
N VAL A 670 -3.08 -6.45 -9.83
CA VAL A 670 -3.28 -7.74 -9.16
C VAL A 670 -4.47 -8.50 -9.76
N SER A 671 -5.53 -7.81 -10.16
CA SER A 671 -6.68 -8.45 -10.83
C SER A 671 -6.28 -9.04 -12.18
N VAL A 672 -5.46 -8.33 -12.98
CA VAL A 672 -4.87 -8.86 -14.22
C VAL A 672 -4.01 -10.10 -13.94
N SER A 673 -3.19 -10.05 -12.89
CA SER A 673 -2.39 -11.19 -12.45
C SER A 673 -3.27 -12.41 -12.16
N ASN A 674 -4.30 -12.23 -11.34
CA ASN A 674 -5.25 -13.28 -10.97
C ASN A 674 -6.01 -13.84 -12.17
N LEU A 675 -6.47 -12.99 -13.08
CA LEU A 675 -7.20 -13.41 -14.28
C LEU A 675 -6.31 -14.25 -15.21
N PHE A 676 -5.06 -13.86 -15.44
CA PHE A 676 -4.13 -14.68 -16.23
C PHE A 676 -3.85 -16.03 -15.55
N ARG A 677 -3.64 -16.04 -14.23
CA ARG A 677 -3.40 -17.27 -13.45
C ARG A 677 -4.62 -18.19 -13.47
N LEU A 678 -5.81 -17.66 -13.22
CA LEU A 678 -7.06 -18.42 -13.26
C LEU A 678 -7.38 -18.93 -14.66
N GLY A 679 -7.16 -18.11 -15.69
CA GLY A 679 -7.28 -18.53 -17.09
C GLY A 679 -6.39 -19.73 -17.42
N ALA A 680 -5.14 -19.72 -16.95
CA ALA A 680 -4.20 -20.83 -17.13
C ALA A 680 -4.56 -22.07 -16.28
N LEU A 681 -4.92 -21.88 -15.00
CA LEU A 681 -5.28 -22.98 -14.08
C LEU A 681 -6.57 -23.69 -14.49
N LEU A 682 -7.56 -22.94 -14.97
CA LEU A 682 -8.91 -23.43 -15.25
C LEU A 682 -9.19 -23.63 -16.74
N ASN A 683 -8.23 -23.31 -17.61
CA ASN A 683 -8.38 -23.32 -19.06
C ASN A 683 -9.60 -22.49 -19.51
N ASP A 684 -9.74 -21.27 -18.97
CA ASP A 684 -10.89 -20.40 -19.18
C ASP A 684 -10.51 -19.13 -19.97
N ASN A 685 -10.87 -19.13 -21.25
CA ASN A 685 -10.58 -18.03 -22.17
C ASN A 685 -11.26 -16.71 -21.75
N LYS A 686 -12.36 -16.75 -21.00
CA LYS A 686 -13.00 -15.53 -20.49
C LYS A 686 -12.03 -14.79 -19.57
N TYR A 687 -11.37 -15.49 -18.65
CA TYR A 687 -10.41 -14.86 -17.75
C TYR A 687 -9.20 -14.30 -18.50
N THR A 688 -8.64 -15.06 -19.45
CA THR A 688 -7.53 -14.57 -20.28
C THR A 688 -7.92 -13.34 -21.10
N TYR A 689 -9.13 -13.33 -21.71
CA TYR A 689 -9.64 -12.18 -22.44
C TYR A 689 -9.78 -10.96 -21.54
N LEU A 690 -10.44 -11.11 -20.38
CA LEU A 690 -10.64 -10.00 -19.44
C LEU A 690 -9.31 -9.46 -18.92
N ALA A 691 -8.29 -10.31 -18.74
CA ALA A 691 -6.95 -9.87 -18.36
C ALA A 691 -6.33 -8.96 -19.44
N LYS A 692 -6.37 -9.40 -20.71
CA LYS A 692 -5.84 -8.62 -21.85
C LYS A 692 -6.60 -7.31 -22.03
N ALA A 693 -7.94 -7.35 -21.96
CA ALA A 693 -8.78 -6.16 -22.04
C ALA A 693 -8.50 -5.18 -20.90
N SER A 694 -8.30 -5.69 -19.68
CA SER A 694 -7.89 -4.88 -18.54
C SER A 694 -6.51 -4.25 -18.69
N VAL A 695 -5.53 -4.90 -19.32
CA VAL A 695 -4.25 -4.23 -19.61
C VAL A 695 -4.45 -3.15 -20.67
N ASN A 696 -5.22 -3.45 -21.73
CA ASN A 696 -5.49 -2.53 -22.82
C ASN A 696 -6.26 -1.27 -22.38
N ALA A 697 -7.09 -1.35 -21.34
CA ALA A 697 -7.83 -0.22 -20.80
C ALA A 697 -6.93 0.92 -20.29
N PHE A 698 -5.65 0.64 -20.01
CA PHE A 698 -4.64 1.57 -19.48
C PHE A 698 -3.56 1.86 -20.54
N SER A 699 -3.81 1.51 -21.80
CA SER A 699 -2.77 1.54 -22.84
C SER A 699 -2.26 2.94 -23.13
N ILE A 700 -3.11 3.96 -23.06
CA ILE A 700 -2.68 5.34 -23.31
C ILE A 700 -1.72 5.79 -22.20
N GLU A 701 -2.12 5.61 -20.94
CA GLU A 701 -1.30 6.01 -19.80
C GLU A 701 -0.01 5.18 -19.68
N ILE A 702 -0.03 3.90 -20.05
CA ILE A 702 1.17 3.06 -20.10
C ILE A 702 2.13 3.54 -21.20
N LEU A 703 1.64 3.93 -22.38
CA LEU A 703 2.50 4.47 -23.45
C LEU A 703 3.12 5.80 -23.04
N GLU A 704 2.36 6.66 -22.34
CA GLU A 704 2.87 7.96 -21.91
C GLU A 704 3.77 7.89 -20.68
N HIS A 705 3.46 7.03 -19.71
CA HIS A 705 4.09 6.97 -18.38
C HIS A 705 4.32 5.53 -17.85
N PRO A 706 5.06 4.66 -18.58
CA PRO A 706 5.14 3.23 -18.25
C PRO A 706 5.73 2.95 -16.86
N ASN A 707 6.62 3.81 -16.35
CA ASN A 707 7.24 3.67 -15.03
C ASN A 707 6.27 3.77 -13.83
N LEU A 708 5.03 4.23 -14.04
CA LEU A 708 3.97 4.29 -13.03
C LEU A 708 3.14 3.00 -12.95
N PHE A 709 3.29 2.09 -13.92
CA PHE A 709 2.47 0.87 -14.07
C PHE A 709 3.29 -0.44 -14.01
N PRO A 710 4.30 -0.59 -13.13
CA PRO A 710 5.16 -1.78 -13.10
C PRO A 710 4.41 -3.10 -13.00
N GLY A 711 3.27 -3.11 -12.31
CA GLY A 711 2.39 -4.25 -12.19
C GLY A 711 1.66 -4.62 -13.48
N LEU A 712 1.03 -3.66 -14.15
CA LEU A 712 0.35 -3.90 -15.44
C LEU A 712 1.34 -4.21 -16.57
N LEU A 713 2.56 -3.68 -16.54
CA LEU A 713 3.64 -4.07 -17.45
C LEU A 713 3.94 -5.57 -17.38
N CYS A 714 3.85 -6.18 -16.18
CA CYS A 714 4.00 -7.64 -16.05
C CYS A 714 2.87 -8.41 -16.77
N GLY A 715 1.71 -7.80 -16.97
CA GLY A 715 0.57 -8.36 -17.72
C GLY A 715 0.75 -8.33 -19.24
N ILE A 716 1.60 -7.44 -19.77
CA ILE A 716 1.94 -7.42 -21.21
C ILE A 716 2.66 -8.70 -21.62
N ILE A 717 3.50 -9.25 -20.74
CA ILE A 717 4.28 -10.47 -21.03
C ILE A 717 3.38 -11.68 -21.37
N PRO A 718 2.44 -12.12 -20.51
CA PRO A 718 1.53 -13.21 -20.85
C PRO A 718 0.47 -12.82 -21.90
N TRP A 719 0.20 -11.53 -22.10
CA TRP A 719 -0.59 -11.10 -23.26
C TRP A 719 0.14 -11.45 -24.56
N ARG A 720 1.41 -11.04 -24.72
CA ARG A 720 2.19 -11.20 -25.95
C ARG A 720 2.77 -12.60 -26.14
N LEU A 721 3.20 -13.25 -25.07
CA LEU A 721 3.90 -14.54 -25.11
C LEU A 721 3.05 -15.74 -24.67
N GLY A 722 1.82 -15.50 -24.22
CA GLY A 722 0.95 -16.49 -23.60
C GLY A 722 1.25 -16.70 -22.10
N GLY A 723 0.20 -17.04 -21.35
CA GLY A 723 0.33 -17.46 -19.95
C GLY A 723 1.15 -18.75 -19.85
N ARG A 724 2.04 -18.84 -18.85
CA ARG A 724 2.80 -20.06 -18.58
C ARG A 724 2.23 -20.74 -17.34
N HIS A 725 1.96 -22.04 -17.40
CA HIS A 725 1.66 -22.82 -16.22
C HIS A 725 2.33 -24.17 -16.26
N TRP A 726 2.60 -24.69 -15.06
CA TRP A 726 3.18 -25.98 -14.83
C TRP A 726 2.09 -26.91 -14.37
N VAL A 727 2.11 -28.15 -14.83
CA VAL A 727 1.22 -29.20 -14.34
C VAL A 727 2.06 -30.26 -13.63
N SER A 728 1.82 -30.45 -12.33
CA SER A 728 2.40 -31.54 -11.55
C SER A 728 1.42 -32.71 -11.50
N VAL A 729 1.87 -33.88 -11.96
CA VAL A 729 1.07 -35.11 -11.98
C VAL A 729 1.48 -36.00 -10.80
N ASN A 730 0.52 -36.45 -9.99
CA ASN A 730 0.68 -37.28 -8.78
C ASN A 730 1.42 -36.61 -7.59
N ASP A 731 1.24 -35.30 -7.41
CA ASP A 731 1.78 -34.56 -6.26
C ASP A 731 3.31 -34.69 -6.09
N ASP A 732 4.03 -34.56 -7.19
CA ASP A 732 5.49 -34.71 -7.23
C ASP A 732 6.18 -33.62 -6.39
N GLU A 733 6.75 -34.00 -5.24
CA GLU A 733 7.48 -33.10 -4.33
C GLU A 733 8.67 -32.40 -4.99
N VAL A 734 9.29 -33.02 -6.00
CA VAL A 734 10.34 -32.38 -6.79
C VAL A 734 9.77 -31.23 -7.59
N ALA A 735 8.56 -31.38 -8.14
CA ALA A 735 7.87 -30.33 -8.89
C ALA A 735 7.54 -29.12 -8.05
N LYS A 736 6.98 -29.34 -6.87
CA LYS A 736 6.68 -28.28 -5.90
C LYS A 736 7.95 -27.53 -5.52
N SER A 737 8.99 -28.27 -5.14
CA SER A 737 10.28 -27.71 -4.74
C SER A 737 10.91 -26.87 -5.86
N LEU A 738 10.89 -27.36 -7.10
CA LEU A 738 11.41 -26.63 -8.26
C LEU A 738 10.60 -25.36 -8.56
N PHE A 739 9.27 -25.46 -8.54
CA PHE A 739 8.38 -24.34 -8.83
C PHE A 739 8.50 -23.21 -7.79
N HIS A 740 8.53 -23.56 -6.51
CA HIS A 740 8.64 -22.55 -5.45
C HIS A 740 10.03 -21.91 -5.42
N LYS A 741 11.10 -22.66 -5.72
CA LYS A 741 12.48 -22.14 -5.82
C LYS A 741 12.75 -21.31 -7.08
N ALA A 742 11.85 -21.35 -8.06
CA ALA A 742 11.98 -20.54 -9.26
C ALA A 742 11.54 -19.10 -8.97
N PRO A 743 12.36 -18.09 -9.31
CA PRO A 743 11.91 -16.71 -9.31
C PRO A 743 10.65 -16.57 -10.18
N ARG A 744 9.65 -15.82 -9.67
CA ARG A 744 8.34 -15.63 -10.30
C ARG A 744 8.39 -14.65 -11.47
N ALA A 745 9.29 -14.88 -12.42
CA ALA A 745 9.41 -14.06 -13.59
C ALA A 745 8.38 -14.50 -14.64
N ALA A 746 7.47 -13.57 -14.95
CA ALA A 746 6.15 -13.81 -15.55
C ALA A 746 5.14 -14.48 -14.60
N LEU A 747 3.86 -14.42 -14.97
CA LEU A 747 2.72 -14.91 -14.19
C LEU A 747 2.59 -16.45 -14.22
N SER A 748 3.65 -17.15 -13.81
CA SER A 748 3.67 -18.62 -13.80
C SER A 748 2.86 -19.19 -12.64
N THR A 749 2.03 -20.20 -12.91
CA THR A 749 1.20 -20.89 -11.90
C THR A 749 1.42 -22.40 -11.93
N LEU A 750 1.10 -23.10 -10.83
CA LEU A 750 1.24 -24.55 -10.69
C LEU A 750 -0.13 -25.19 -10.49
N ARG A 751 -0.50 -26.08 -11.41
CA ARG A 751 -1.69 -26.90 -11.35
C ARG A 751 -1.33 -28.32 -10.92
N TYR A 752 -2.10 -28.86 -9.99
CA TYR A 752 -2.01 -30.25 -9.59
C TYR A 752 -3.00 -31.11 -10.38
N HIS A 753 -2.54 -32.27 -10.86
CA HIS A 753 -3.36 -33.27 -11.53
C HIS A 753 -3.16 -34.64 -10.88
N ASP A 754 -4.21 -35.20 -10.30
CA ASP A 754 -4.23 -36.61 -9.89
C ASP A 754 -5.08 -37.42 -10.89
N PRO A 755 -4.46 -38.20 -11.79
CA PRO A 755 -5.18 -39.00 -12.78
C PRO A 755 -6.06 -40.09 -12.14
N ARG A 756 -5.86 -40.40 -10.85
CA ARG A 756 -6.68 -41.36 -10.10
C ARG A 756 -7.95 -40.74 -9.54
N ASN A 757 -8.02 -39.41 -9.46
CA ASN A 757 -9.19 -38.69 -8.94
C ASN A 757 -9.95 -38.02 -10.10
N SER A 758 -10.64 -38.84 -10.91
CA SER A 758 -11.44 -38.35 -12.04
C SER A 758 -12.61 -37.46 -11.64
N ASP A 759 -13.03 -37.50 -10.36
CA ASP A 759 -14.16 -36.73 -9.82
C ASP A 759 -13.73 -35.43 -9.12
N SER A 760 -12.47 -35.02 -9.24
CA SER A 760 -11.98 -33.75 -8.69
C SER A 760 -12.72 -32.54 -9.29
N TRP A 761 -12.78 -31.43 -8.56
CA TRP A 761 -13.43 -30.22 -9.07
C TRP A 761 -12.65 -29.64 -10.26
N LEU A 762 -11.32 -29.66 -10.23
CA LEU A 762 -10.49 -29.23 -11.35
C LEU A 762 -10.68 -30.08 -12.61
N MET A 763 -10.84 -31.39 -12.46
CA MET A 763 -11.09 -32.29 -13.60
C MET A 763 -12.44 -32.07 -14.26
N ARG A 764 -13.45 -31.65 -13.49
CA ARG A 764 -14.73 -31.21 -14.05
C ARG A 764 -14.63 -29.85 -14.74
N ARG A 765 -13.81 -28.93 -14.23
CA ARG A 765 -13.67 -27.58 -14.79
C ARG A 765 -12.91 -27.57 -16.11
N ASP A 766 -11.87 -28.40 -16.24
CA ASP A 766 -11.13 -28.61 -17.48
C ASP A 766 -10.93 -30.11 -17.74
N PRO A 767 -11.88 -30.77 -18.42
CA PRO A 767 -11.80 -32.17 -18.77
C PRO A 767 -10.81 -32.43 -19.92
N SER A 768 -10.20 -31.42 -20.53
CA SER A 768 -9.26 -31.63 -21.64
C SER A 768 -7.89 -32.11 -21.15
N LEU A 769 -7.53 -31.85 -19.89
CA LEU A 769 -6.26 -32.29 -19.31
C LEU A 769 -6.25 -33.80 -19.10
N ARG A 770 -5.35 -34.50 -19.82
CA ARG A 770 -5.20 -35.96 -19.81
C ARG A 770 -3.72 -36.33 -19.72
N LEU A 771 -3.18 -36.32 -18.50
CA LEU A 771 -1.77 -36.65 -18.25
C LEU A 771 -1.66 -37.85 -17.30
N GLY A 772 -1.25 -39.01 -17.82
CA GLY A 772 -1.18 -40.24 -17.03
C GLY A 772 0.17 -40.46 -16.32
N GLU A 773 1.27 -39.96 -16.88
CA GLU A 773 2.61 -40.20 -16.35
C GLU A 773 3.01 -39.16 -15.31
N ALA A 774 3.56 -39.61 -14.17
CA ALA A 774 4.08 -38.73 -13.14
C ALA A 774 5.20 -37.81 -13.67
N GLY A 775 5.21 -36.58 -13.16
CA GLY A 775 6.22 -35.57 -13.48
C GLY A 775 5.61 -34.20 -13.74
N ILE A 776 6.45 -33.32 -14.30
CA ILE A 776 6.14 -31.90 -14.52
C ILE A 776 5.96 -31.63 -16.00
N TYR A 777 4.88 -30.97 -16.34
CA TYR A 777 4.54 -30.63 -17.72
C TYR A 777 4.36 -29.14 -17.89
N ILE A 778 4.67 -28.67 -19.09
CA ILE A 778 4.33 -27.34 -19.58
C ILE A 778 3.50 -27.49 -20.85
N GLN A 779 2.64 -26.50 -21.09
CA GLN A 779 1.89 -26.40 -22.33
C GLN A 779 2.86 -26.20 -23.50
N ASP A 780 2.62 -26.88 -24.61
CA ASP A 780 3.45 -26.77 -25.81
C ASP A 780 3.21 -25.43 -26.50
N LYS A 781 4.30 -24.71 -26.83
CA LYS A 781 4.23 -23.38 -27.46
C LYS A 781 3.61 -23.43 -28.87
N GLN A 782 3.78 -24.52 -29.60
CA GLN A 782 3.30 -24.66 -30.98
C GLN A 782 1.90 -25.29 -31.03
N ASN A 783 1.55 -26.10 -30.03
CA ASN A 783 0.22 -26.70 -29.90
C ASN A 783 -0.31 -26.53 -28.47
N PRO A 784 -1.12 -25.49 -28.20
CA PRO A 784 -1.68 -25.23 -26.87
C PRO A 784 -2.51 -26.40 -26.30
N ASN A 785 -3.00 -27.32 -27.13
CA ASN A 785 -3.75 -28.48 -26.65
C ASN A 785 -2.86 -29.64 -26.17
N MET A 786 -1.54 -29.52 -26.30
CA MET A 786 -0.59 -30.55 -25.87
C MET A 786 0.24 -30.06 -24.69
N TYR A 787 0.57 -31.02 -23.83
CA TYR A 787 1.48 -30.84 -22.72
C TYR A 787 2.69 -31.73 -22.93
N ARG A 788 3.87 -31.20 -22.65
CA ARG A 788 5.12 -31.95 -22.73
C ARG A 788 5.87 -31.86 -21.40
N LYS A 789 6.61 -32.92 -21.08
CA LYS A 789 7.41 -32.98 -19.86
C LYS A 789 8.50 -31.91 -19.90
N ILE A 790 8.74 -31.22 -18.78
CA ILE A 790 9.81 -30.24 -18.66
C ILE A 790 11.16 -30.96 -18.80
N THR A 791 12.06 -30.35 -19.57
CA THR A 791 13.47 -30.72 -19.68
C THR A 791 14.37 -29.67 -19.00
N PRO A 792 15.63 -29.98 -18.70
CA PRO A 792 16.61 -29.00 -18.18
C PRO A 792 16.91 -27.82 -19.13
N ASN A 793 16.34 -27.78 -20.33
CA ASN A 793 16.49 -26.66 -21.26
C ASN A 793 15.31 -25.67 -21.21
N ASP A 794 14.18 -26.07 -20.61
CA ASP A 794 12.91 -25.32 -20.58
C ASP A 794 12.83 -24.32 -19.45
N THR A 795 13.69 -24.47 -18.46
CA THR A 795 13.81 -23.54 -17.36
C THR A 795 15.17 -22.88 -17.51
N LEU A 796 15.22 -21.60 -17.86
CA LEU A 796 16.47 -20.83 -17.96
C LEU A 796 17.33 -21.02 -16.69
N TRP A 797 16.68 -21.19 -15.54
CA TRP A 797 17.27 -21.47 -14.23
C TRP A 797 17.87 -22.88 -14.06
N THR A 798 17.60 -23.87 -14.91
CA THR A 798 18.32 -25.16 -14.87
C THR A 798 19.59 -25.18 -15.72
N ARG A 799 19.78 -24.23 -16.66
CA ARG A 799 21.00 -24.16 -17.50
C ARG A 799 22.28 -23.91 -16.72
N ASN A 800 22.22 -23.23 -15.56
CA ASN A 800 23.39 -22.98 -14.69
C ASN A 800 23.70 -24.11 -13.70
N LEU A 801 23.10 -25.30 -13.83
CA LEU A 801 23.44 -26.45 -12.98
C LEU A 801 24.84 -27.03 -13.27
N THR A 802 25.42 -26.78 -14.44
CA THR A 802 26.73 -27.34 -14.86
C THR A 802 27.92 -26.39 -14.66
N VAL A 803 27.71 -25.10 -14.38
CA VAL A 803 28.82 -24.12 -14.22
C VAL A 803 29.04 -23.74 -12.74
N ALA A 804 28.07 -23.97 -11.86
CA ALA A 804 28.15 -23.58 -10.45
C ALA A 804 28.79 -24.61 -9.51
N SER A 805 29.21 -25.79 -9.99
CA SER A 805 29.94 -26.76 -9.15
C SER A 805 31.44 -26.48 -9.01
N GLU A 806 32.00 -25.56 -9.82
CA GLU A 806 33.43 -25.21 -9.77
C GLU A 806 33.73 -23.76 -9.38
N ALA A 807 32.69 -22.94 -9.15
CA ALA A 807 32.85 -21.57 -8.66
C ALA A 807 32.13 -21.38 -7.31
N ILE A 808 32.52 -22.14 -6.30
CA ILE A 808 32.33 -21.75 -4.90
C ILE A 808 33.38 -20.68 -4.59
N GLY A 809 33.20 -19.50 -5.19
CA GLY A 809 33.78 -18.27 -4.72
C GLY A 809 32.66 -17.47 -4.10
N THR A 810 32.82 -17.07 -2.84
CA THR A 810 32.03 -15.98 -2.26
C THR A 810 31.93 -14.86 -3.29
N ILE A 811 30.75 -14.65 -3.87
CA ILE A 811 30.44 -13.38 -4.53
C ILE A 811 30.27 -12.38 -3.38
N SER A 812 31.40 -11.98 -2.78
CA SER A 812 31.49 -10.69 -2.14
C SER A 812 31.48 -9.70 -3.30
N LEU A 813 30.31 -9.17 -3.63
CA LEU A 813 30.27 -7.93 -4.42
C LEU A 813 31.03 -6.90 -3.58
N PRO A 814 32.17 -6.37 -4.06
CA PRO A 814 32.87 -5.34 -3.33
C PRO A 814 31.92 -4.16 -3.17
N TRP A 815 31.86 -3.64 -1.94
CA TRP A 815 31.41 -2.28 -1.67
C TRP A 815 31.96 -1.37 -2.78
N PRO A 816 31.16 -0.52 -3.46
CA PRO A 816 31.77 0.44 -4.35
C PRO A 816 32.77 1.25 -3.50
N PRO A 817 34.00 1.50 -4.01
CA PRO A 817 34.94 2.32 -3.27
C PRO A 817 34.26 3.65 -2.94
N GLN A 818 34.27 3.99 -1.66
CA GLN A 818 33.95 5.32 -1.18
C GLN A 818 34.96 6.29 -1.82
N HIS A 819 34.62 6.85 -2.97
CA HIS A 819 35.20 8.10 -3.40
C HIS A 819 34.21 9.19 -3.02
N MET A 820 34.65 10.02 -2.07
CA MET A 820 34.00 11.22 -1.54
C MET A 820 33.42 12.11 -2.63
#